data_AF-A0AAD2HVL0-F1
#
_entry.id   AF-A0AAD2HVL0-F1
#
_cell.length_a   1.000
_cell.length_b   1.000
_cell.length_c   1.000
_cell.angle_alpha   90.00
_cell.angle_beta   90.00
_cell.angle_gamma   90.00
#
_symmetry.space_group_name_H-M   'P 1'
#
loop_
_entity.id
_entity.type
_entity.pdbx_description
1 polymer ?
#
loop_
_entity_poly.entity_id
_entity_poly.type
_entity_poly.pdbx_seq_one_letter_code
_entity_poly.pdbx_strand_id
1 'polypeptide(L)'
;MQESEGMGVSESPSFRCLHSCTPAAWSSLLPMAEKEINEKDSVRSSSLGEKGGVLADIEVLATEIQAVPDDILEASEYAKTMSAEEIEETIKLIVKEHGDDPNFPRTVIEAANRYLYDPELRQDPVEFQRVYEELKVEAAMMNVNSAYAEVRAVVSNKDDPTTPVLTFRTWVIGTIFVGAGGFINQFFSIRFPGISVGSNVAQVLAYPFAKLLELLPAREFTTFGYTWTLNPGPFNPKEHMIITIMANVGFSTPYTYVPSLVKFVPSHSSFCASARASYGSSICLCISISHGRLILDIKVRRMMAVQKTSLIRTAVLTALSTNLIGYGLAGLTRRFLVYPASAVWYNNLSIIALNRAFHHEKATVANGWSMTRMRWFLYCFGSMFVYFWFPDYIFQALSYFNWITWIAPNNVHLAAITGSVSGLGLNPIPTFDWNQLTYFLDPLINPFYVSFPRNARQLELIVICSDHNECELLAGVLMTTNITIDLCKRLSLGWTMITFPVIVAIWYTNTWNTGYLPINSNRVFDNTGNFYNVSRAVGPDTLFDAQLYDNYSPAYLAAANIIIYGVFFAVYTATLSHAILYHRRDMLHGFKSILSFGRKTSDMHRDVHVRLMEQYKEVGEWQYFMILVAAIGLGAAGVGAYATETSPAVVLYGVFLAAIFVIPIGIIYSITNVQITLNVLAELFGGLWFPGNAVAMNYFKSYGYVTTAHTLNFAQDLKLAHYMHIPPVATFWAQIYATVVSSFICTAILNFQMTKIPDVCTPHQVDHFICPGINTFFTASVLWGTLGPKRMFGQGGIYNSLLYCFLIGAALPIPFYFLRKRFRSLEHVHLPVIIYGGLIWAPGSIANIWPAVPVAWLFNVFIKKRYLAWWGKYNYITTTAFSAAIAISAIVIFFAVQWPNVVIDWSGNNRPFEGCDANGCTRLTVPVNGTFGPAVGEFH
;
A
#
# COMPACT_ATOMS: atom_id res chain seq x y z
N MET A 1 71.81 8.77 -51.51
CA MET A 1 71.65 9.99 -50.69
C MET A 1 71.17 9.48 -49.33
N GLN A 2 72.10 9.09 -48.47
CA GLN A 2 72.61 9.90 -47.33
C GLN A 2 71.49 10.13 -46.30
N GLU A 3 71.49 9.40 -45.17
CA GLU A 3 72.07 9.80 -43.86
C GLU A 3 71.24 10.93 -43.20
N SER A 4 70.84 10.93 -41.92
CA SER A 4 70.78 9.92 -40.83
C SER A 4 69.65 10.39 -39.83
N GLU A 5 69.30 9.80 -38.68
CA GLU A 5 69.85 8.71 -37.85
C GLU A 5 68.80 8.14 -36.85
N GLY A 6 69.04 6.94 -36.30
CA GLY A 6 68.97 6.70 -34.85
C GLY A 6 67.62 6.43 -34.13
N MET A 7 67.04 5.24 -34.26
CA MET A 7 66.18 4.65 -33.21
C MET A 7 66.52 3.16 -33.02
N GLY A 8 67.18 2.84 -31.90
CA GLY A 8 67.53 1.48 -31.52
C GLY A 8 66.41 0.77 -30.76
N VAL A 9 66.35 -0.56 -30.93
CA VAL A 9 65.45 -1.46 -30.19
C VAL A 9 66.17 -1.96 -28.93
N SER A 10 65.55 -1.86 -27.75
CA SER A 10 65.86 -2.76 -26.62
C SER A 10 64.76 -2.80 -25.55
N GLU A 11 64.28 -4.03 -25.31
CA GLU A 11 63.86 -4.58 -24.01
C GLU A 11 62.57 -4.12 -23.32
N SER A 12 61.70 -5.11 -23.11
CA SER A 12 60.53 -5.08 -22.22
C SER A 12 60.94 -5.02 -20.73
N PRO A 13 60.31 -4.17 -19.90
CA PRO A 13 60.42 -4.30 -18.45
C PRO A 13 59.60 -5.49 -17.96
N SER A 14 60.27 -6.47 -17.37
CA SER A 14 59.66 -7.63 -16.71
C SER A 14 58.76 -7.21 -15.53
N PHE A 15 57.52 -7.71 -15.49
CA PHE A 15 56.67 -7.62 -14.29
C PHE A 15 57.29 -8.41 -13.14
N ARG A 16 57.79 -7.71 -12.10
CA ARG A 16 58.17 -8.33 -10.83
C ARG A 16 56.92 -8.49 -9.95
N CYS A 17 56.64 -9.70 -9.50
CA CYS A 17 55.58 -9.97 -8.54
C CYS A 17 55.87 -9.26 -7.20
N LEU A 18 55.03 -8.28 -6.84
CA LEU A 18 55.03 -7.65 -5.51
C LEU A 18 54.18 -8.47 -4.52
N HIS A 19 54.72 -9.60 -4.07
CA HIS A 19 54.22 -10.30 -2.88
C HIS A 19 54.59 -9.52 -1.61
N SER A 20 53.84 -8.45 -1.30
CA SER A 20 53.55 -7.96 0.06
C SER A 20 52.85 -6.60 0.03
N CYS A 21 51.60 -6.54 0.48
CA CYS A 21 50.92 -5.27 0.73
C CYS A 21 51.42 -4.68 2.05
N THR A 22 52.00 -3.48 2.01
CA THR A 22 52.34 -2.69 3.20
C THR A 22 51.78 -1.26 3.08
N PRO A 23 51.57 -0.52 4.19
CA PRO A 23 50.86 0.76 4.16
C PRO A 23 51.50 1.86 3.29
N ALA A 24 52.77 1.73 2.92
CA ALA A 24 53.49 2.71 2.11
C ALA A 24 52.98 2.82 0.65
N ALA A 25 52.22 1.85 0.14
CA ALA A 25 51.66 1.90 -1.23
C ALA A 25 50.51 2.91 -1.39
N TRP A 26 49.94 3.41 -0.29
CA TRP A 26 48.81 4.36 -0.34
C TRP A 26 49.24 5.82 -0.53
N SER A 27 50.46 6.19 -0.13
CA SER A 27 50.95 7.57 -0.27
C SER A 27 51.40 7.93 -1.69
N SER A 28 51.66 6.95 -2.55
CA SER A 28 52.02 7.16 -3.96
C SER A 28 50.83 7.22 -4.91
N LEU A 29 49.66 6.68 -4.52
CA LEU A 29 48.43 6.69 -5.33
C LEU A 29 47.62 7.98 -5.18
N LEU A 30 47.66 8.62 -4.01
CA LEU A 30 46.97 9.90 -3.75
C LEU A 30 47.35 11.01 -4.76
N PRO A 31 48.65 11.29 -5.03
CA PRO A 31 49.03 12.33 -5.99
C PRO A 31 48.62 12.00 -7.44
N MET A 32 48.46 10.72 -7.80
CA MET A 32 48.04 10.32 -9.15
C MET A 32 46.55 10.54 -9.36
N ALA A 33 45.72 10.19 -8.36
CA ALA A 33 44.29 10.48 -8.38
C ALA A 33 44.00 12.00 -8.36
N GLU A 34 44.76 12.74 -7.55
CA GLU A 34 44.65 14.20 -7.46
C GLU A 34 45.07 14.88 -8.78
N LYS A 35 46.04 14.30 -9.51
CA LYS A 35 46.44 14.78 -10.85
C LYS A 35 45.38 14.49 -11.92
N GLU A 36 44.77 13.30 -11.93
CA GLU A 36 43.65 12.99 -12.84
C GLU A 36 42.41 13.88 -12.61
N ILE A 37 42.13 14.26 -11.36
CA ILE A 37 41.04 15.17 -11.02
C ILE A 37 41.35 16.57 -11.56
N ASN A 38 42.56 17.10 -11.29
CA ASN A 38 42.98 18.41 -11.79
C ASN A 38 43.08 18.47 -13.35
N GLU A 39 43.45 17.39 -14.04
CA GLU A 39 43.38 17.32 -15.50
C GLU A 39 41.93 17.35 -16.00
N LYS A 40 41.00 16.65 -15.35
CA LYS A 40 39.57 16.71 -15.70
C LYS A 40 38.96 18.09 -15.44
N ASP A 41 39.32 18.75 -14.34
CA ASP A 41 38.80 20.09 -14.02
C ASP A 41 39.44 21.21 -14.87
N SER A 42 40.69 21.06 -15.34
CA SER A 42 41.29 22.00 -16.31
C SER A 42 40.77 21.83 -17.76
N VAL A 43 40.36 20.63 -18.15
CA VAL A 43 39.59 20.42 -19.39
C VAL A 43 38.16 20.99 -19.25
N ARG A 44 37.60 20.96 -18.04
CA ARG A 44 36.30 21.58 -17.72
C ARG A 44 36.35 23.10 -17.69
N SER A 45 37.45 23.71 -17.25
CA SER A 45 37.61 25.18 -17.24
C SER A 45 37.95 25.77 -18.62
N SER A 46 38.75 25.07 -19.43
CA SER A 46 39.11 25.52 -20.78
C SER A 46 37.93 25.49 -21.76
N SER A 47 37.03 24.52 -21.63
CA SER A 47 35.79 24.45 -22.43
C SER A 47 34.75 25.53 -22.12
N LEU A 48 34.85 26.18 -20.95
CA LEU A 48 34.00 27.32 -20.55
C LEU A 48 34.45 28.67 -21.15
N GLY A 49 35.68 28.76 -21.67
CA GLY A 49 36.26 30.04 -22.14
C GLY A 49 35.88 30.46 -23.57
N GLU A 50 35.64 29.50 -24.48
CA GLU A 50 35.55 29.78 -25.93
C GLU A 50 34.12 29.82 -26.51
N LYS A 51 33.08 29.54 -25.72
CA LYS A 51 31.68 29.59 -26.18
C LYS A 51 30.81 30.39 -25.22
N GLY A 52 30.57 31.65 -25.58
CA GLY A 52 29.57 32.47 -24.87
C GLY A 52 28.16 31.91 -25.04
N GLY A 53 27.50 31.57 -23.93
CA GLY A 53 26.08 31.21 -23.89
C GLY A 53 25.77 30.03 -22.96
N VAL A 54 24.83 30.25 -22.03
CA VAL A 54 24.34 29.31 -20.99
C VAL A 54 23.48 28.16 -21.58
N LEU A 55 23.77 27.71 -22.80
CA LEU A 55 22.99 26.75 -23.57
C LEU A 55 23.62 25.35 -23.66
N ALA A 56 24.90 25.22 -23.31
CA ALA A 56 25.52 23.94 -22.96
C ALA A 56 25.47 23.80 -21.42
N ASP A 57 24.77 22.85 -20.80
CA ASP A 57 24.08 21.67 -21.34
C ASP A 57 22.66 21.53 -20.77
N ILE A 58 21.63 21.81 -21.59
CA ILE A 58 20.21 21.60 -21.18
C ILE A 58 19.95 20.14 -20.77
N GLU A 59 20.60 19.16 -21.42
CA GLU A 59 20.40 17.73 -21.10
C GLU A 59 21.05 17.31 -19.77
N VAL A 60 22.18 17.92 -19.38
CA VAL A 60 22.81 17.68 -18.06
C VAL A 60 21.93 18.28 -16.97
N LEU A 61 21.52 19.54 -17.13
CA LEU A 61 20.61 20.22 -16.21
C LEU A 61 19.27 19.45 -16.09
N ALA A 62 18.71 18.96 -17.20
CA ALA A 62 17.50 18.12 -17.20
C ALA A 62 17.64 16.84 -16.37
N THR A 63 18.84 16.25 -16.38
CA THR A 63 19.14 15.03 -15.62
C THR A 63 19.29 15.31 -14.12
N GLU A 64 19.86 16.46 -13.76
CA GLU A 64 20.06 16.88 -12.36
C GLU A 64 18.75 17.36 -11.70
N ILE A 65 17.97 18.17 -12.40
CA ILE A 65 16.65 18.71 -12.00
C ILE A 65 15.52 17.65 -12.10
N GLN A 66 15.74 16.58 -12.85
CA GLN A 66 14.72 15.59 -13.24
C GLN A 66 13.52 16.27 -13.93
N ALA A 67 13.79 17.09 -14.94
CA ALA A 67 12.77 17.77 -15.75
C ALA A 67 12.86 17.39 -17.23
N VAL A 68 11.77 17.58 -17.97
CA VAL A 68 11.76 17.46 -19.43
C VAL A 68 12.29 18.77 -20.03
N PRO A 69 13.04 18.77 -21.16
CA PRO A 69 13.58 20.00 -21.74
C PRO A 69 12.55 21.14 -21.93
N ASP A 70 11.32 20.81 -22.31
CA ASP A 70 10.22 21.78 -22.45
C ASP A 70 9.89 22.51 -21.13
N ASP A 71 9.89 21.79 -19.99
CA ASP A 71 9.65 22.39 -18.65
C ASP A 71 10.78 23.36 -18.27
N ILE A 72 12.02 23.03 -18.65
CA ILE A 72 13.23 23.83 -18.38
C ILE A 72 13.22 25.09 -19.23
N LEU A 73 12.75 25.01 -20.48
CA LEU A 73 12.55 26.18 -21.33
C LEU A 73 11.51 27.14 -20.70
N GLU A 74 10.34 26.63 -20.28
CA GLU A 74 9.30 27.45 -19.62
C GLU A 74 9.82 28.07 -18.30
N ALA A 75 10.54 27.28 -17.48
CA ALA A 75 11.16 27.78 -16.26
C ALA A 75 12.26 28.82 -16.54
N SER A 76 13.12 28.62 -17.55
CA SER A 76 14.20 29.56 -17.89
C SER A 76 13.69 30.89 -18.46
N GLU A 77 12.49 30.89 -19.06
CA GLU A 77 11.82 32.11 -19.50
C GLU A 77 11.23 32.88 -18.30
N TYR A 78 10.53 32.19 -17.40
CA TYR A 78 10.03 32.78 -16.16
C TYR A 78 11.15 33.29 -15.23
N ALA A 79 12.29 32.60 -15.19
CA ALA A 79 13.49 33.00 -14.44
C ALA A 79 14.05 34.39 -14.83
N LYS A 80 13.67 34.92 -16.01
CA LYS A 80 14.02 36.28 -16.46
C LYS A 80 13.10 37.35 -15.87
N THR A 81 11.91 36.97 -15.39
CA THR A 81 10.91 37.87 -14.79
C THR A 81 10.98 37.97 -13.27
N MET A 82 11.66 37.02 -12.61
CA MET A 82 11.83 37.03 -11.15
C MET A 82 12.86 38.06 -10.70
N SER A 83 12.58 38.74 -9.59
CA SER A 83 13.56 39.57 -8.90
C SER A 83 14.57 38.73 -8.12
N ALA A 84 15.76 39.30 -7.84
CA ALA A 84 16.79 38.63 -7.06
C ALA A 84 16.32 38.27 -5.64
N GLU A 85 15.48 39.13 -5.03
CA GLU A 85 14.91 38.91 -3.69
C GLU A 85 13.94 37.71 -3.67
N GLU A 86 13.05 37.59 -4.66
CA GLU A 86 12.13 36.44 -4.79
C GLU A 86 12.88 35.13 -5.03
N ILE A 87 13.99 35.16 -5.79
CA ILE A 87 14.86 33.99 -5.98
C ILE A 87 15.49 33.59 -4.64
N GLU A 88 16.04 34.54 -3.87
CA GLU A 88 16.66 34.25 -2.57
C GLU A 88 15.64 33.75 -1.52
N GLU A 89 14.41 34.31 -1.51
CA GLU A 89 13.30 33.77 -0.70
C GLU A 89 12.97 32.33 -1.08
N THR A 90 12.90 32.03 -2.38
CA THR A 90 12.55 30.69 -2.87
C THR A 90 13.65 29.68 -2.54
N ILE A 91 14.93 30.04 -2.64
CA ILE A 91 16.05 29.19 -2.22
C ILE A 91 16.00 28.89 -0.71
N LYS A 92 15.67 29.90 0.12
CA LYS A 92 15.43 29.69 1.57
C LYS A 92 14.23 28.78 1.82
N LEU A 93 13.19 28.86 0.99
CA LEU A 93 12.01 27.99 1.06
C LEU A 93 12.36 26.54 0.73
N ILE A 94 13.16 26.28 -0.31
CA ILE A 94 13.65 24.94 -0.70
C ILE A 94 14.29 24.24 0.50
N VAL A 95 15.27 24.87 1.15
CA VAL A 95 15.98 24.26 2.28
C VAL A 95 15.05 24.06 3.49
N LYS A 96 14.09 24.97 3.70
CA LYS A 96 13.15 24.93 4.83
C LYS A 96 12.06 23.86 4.69
N GLU A 97 11.49 23.69 3.50
CA GLU A 97 10.33 22.81 3.25
C GLU A 97 10.74 21.44 2.69
N HIS A 98 11.81 21.37 1.88
CA HIS A 98 12.25 20.12 1.23
C HIS A 98 13.54 19.54 1.83
N GLY A 99 14.23 20.23 2.74
CA GLY A 99 15.53 19.79 3.29
C GLY A 99 15.55 18.45 4.01
N ASP A 100 14.39 17.97 4.50
CA ASP A 100 14.22 16.65 5.14
C ASP A 100 13.46 15.64 4.25
N ASP A 101 13.07 16.02 3.02
CA ASP A 101 12.25 15.19 2.12
C ASP A 101 13.10 14.17 1.32
N PRO A 102 12.87 12.85 1.43
CA PRO A 102 13.59 11.85 0.65
C PRO A 102 13.27 11.86 -0.85
N ASN A 103 12.14 12.44 -1.27
CA ASN A 103 11.68 12.46 -2.66
C ASN A 103 12.42 13.52 -3.49
N PHE A 104 12.64 14.70 -2.91
CA PHE A 104 13.18 15.88 -3.59
C PHE A 104 14.63 15.67 -4.09
N PRO A 105 15.06 16.32 -5.19
CA PRO A 105 16.44 16.24 -5.68
C PRO A 105 17.47 16.74 -4.67
N ARG A 106 18.39 15.88 -4.25
CA ARG A 106 19.43 16.21 -3.26
C ARG A 106 20.51 17.13 -3.78
N THR A 107 20.82 17.06 -5.07
CA THR A 107 21.72 18.01 -5.77
C THR A 107 21.29 19.44 -5.50
N VAL A 108 20.00 19.72 -5.65
CA VAL A 108 19.38 21.04 -5.44
C VAL A 108 19.43 21.46 -3.97
N ILE A 109 19.12 20.56 -3.03
CA ILE A 109 19.23 20.85 -1.58
C ILE A 109 20.68 21.14 -1.18
N GLU A 110 21.64 20.39 -1.72
CA GLU A 110 23.07 20.56 -1.42
C GLU A 110 23.62 21.86 -2.05
N ALA A 111 23.22 22.19 -3.28
CA ALA A 111 23.51 23.47 -3.92
C ALA A 111 22.90 24.66 -3.15
N ALA A 112 21.63 24.55 -2.73
CA ALA A 112 20.95 25.59 -1.96
C ALA A 112 21.59 25.80 -0.58
N ASN A 113 21.99 24.72 0.10
CA ASN A 113 22.73 24.82 1.35
C ASN A 113 24.13 25.43 1.17
N ARG A 114 24.85 25.10 0.08
CA ARG A 114 26.11 25.80 -0.26
C ARG A 114 25.85 27.28 -0.44
N TYR A 115 24.94 27.67 -1.33
CA TYR A 115 24.63 29.08 -1.61
C TYR A 115 24.29 29.91 -0.35
N LEU A 116 23.49 29.35 0.57
CA LEU A 116 23.07 30.05 1.79
C LEU A 116 24.14 30.09 2.89
N TYR A 117 24.92 29.02 3.07
CA TYR A 117 25.71 28.79 4.28
C TYR A 117 27.21 28.56 4.06
N ASP A 118 27.68 28.30 2.84
CA ASP A 118 29.10 28.07 2.53
C ASP A 118 29.84 29.42 2.39
N PRO A 119 30.79 29.74 3.30
CA PRO A 119 31.57 30.98 3.22
C PRO A 119 32.71 30.91 2.21
N GLU A 120 33.10 29.72 1.76
CA GLU A 120 34.16 29.51 0.77
C GLU A 120 33.61 29.78 -0.64
N LEU A 121 32.39 29.32 -0.93
CA LEU A 121 31.70 29.61 -2.20
C LEU A 121 31.56 31.11 -2.48
N ARG A 122 31.43 31.96 -1.47
CA ARG A 122 31.37 33.44 -1.65
C ARG A 122 32.72 34.07 -2.00
N GLN A 123 33.83 33.34 -1.88
CA GLN A 123 35.17 33.80 -2.22
C GLN A 123 35.55 33.47 -3.67
N ASP A 124 34.83 32.56 -4.33
CA ASP A 124 34.91 32.29 -5.77
C ASP A 124 33.69 32.90 -6.50
N PRO A 125 33.83 34.07 -7.16
CA PRO A 125 32.73 34.70 -7.88
C PRO A 125 32.21 33.89 -9.06
N VAL A 126 33.05 33.03 -9.65
CA VAL A 126 32.69 32.23 -10.84
C VAL A 126 31.83 31.04 -10.43
N GLU A 127 32.25 30.29 -9.39
CA GLU A 127 31.42 29.20 -8.89
C GLU A 127 30.15 29.72 -8.20
N PHE A 128 30.22 30.85 -7.47
CA PHE A 128 29.03 31.49 -6.89
C PHE A 128 27.96 31.79 -7.94
N GLN A 129 28.35 32.42 -9.07
CA GLN A 129 27.39 32.72 -10.14
C GLN A 129 26.86 31.45 -10.80
N ARG A 130 27.70 30.42 -10.99
CA ARG A 130 27.26 29.13 -11.55
C ARG A 130 26.17 28.47 -10.70
N VAL A 131 26.39 28.38 -9.38
CA VAL A 131 25.41 27.82 -8.43
C VAL A 131 24.15 28.69 -8.35
N TYR A 132 24.28 30.02 -8.44
CA TYR A 132 23.13 30.92 -8.48
C TYR A 132 22.25 30.73 -9.73
N GLU A 133 22.82 30.62 -10.93
CA GLU A 133 22.03 30.39 -12.16
C GLU A 133 21.36 28.99 -12.15
N GLU A 134 22.03 27.97 -11.62
CA GLU A 134 21.46 26.62 -11.40
C GLU A 134 20.22 26.69 -10.48
N LEU A 135 20.36 27.31 -9.31
CA LEU A 135 19.27 27.48 -8.33
C LEU A 135 18.16 28.43 -8.80
N LYS A 136 18.46 29.39 -9.67
CA LYS A 136 17.50 30.33 -10.25
C LYS A 136 16.53 29.63 -11.20
N VAL A 137 17.00 28.65 -11.99
CA VAL A 137 16.10 27.82 -12.82
C VAL A 137 15.20 26.95 -11.95
N GLU A 138 15.72 26.39 -10.85
CA GLU A 138 14.92 25.61 -9.89
C GLU A 138 13.87 26.47 -9.15
N ALA A 139 14.26 27.65 -8.68
CA ALA A 139 13.36 28.61 -8.04
C ALA A 139 12.24 29.08 -8.99
N ALA A 140 12.56 29.26 -10.29
CA ALA A 140 11.57 29.51 -11.31
C ALA A 140 10.68 28.29 -11.57
N MET A 141 11.25 27.09 -11.61
CA MET A 141 10.49 25.85 -11.83
C MET A 141 9.42 25.64 -10.76
N MET A 142 9.72 25.86 -9.48
CA MET A 142 8.72 25.79 -8.39
C MET A 142 7.56 26.77 -8.53
N ASN A 143 7.77 27.90 -9.21
CA ASN A 143 6.72 28.90 -9.46
C ASN A 143 5.89 28.57 -10.72
N VAL A 144 6.47 27.87 -11.69
CA VAL A 144 5.85 27.53 -12.99
C VAL A 144 5.17 26.16 -12.99
N ASN A 145 5.72 25.19 -12.28
CA ASN A 145 5.29 23.79 -12.27
C ASN A 145 5.55 23.15 -10.90
N SER A 146 5.09 21.91 -10.68
CA SER A 146 5.33 21.20 -9.42
C SER A 146 6.83 20.98 -9.19
N ALA A 147 7.27 21.10 -7.94
CA ALA A 147 8.61 20.74 -7.47
C ALA A 147 9.00 19.27 -7.74
N TYR A 148 8.02 18.35 -7.76
CA TYR A 148 8.23 16.90 -7.91
C TYR A 148 8.04 16.45 -9.37
N ALA A 149 9.07 15.79 -9.93
CA ALA A 149 9.09 15.28 -11.30
C ALA A 149 7.96 14.29 -11.60
N GLU A 150 7.61 13.46 -10.61
CA GLU A 150 6.53 12.48 -10.66
C GLU A 150 5.16 13.14 -10.86
N VAL A 151 4.96 14.29 -10.20
CA VAL A 151 3.76 15.12 -10.33
C VAL A 151 3.79 15.87 -11.67
N ARG A 152 4.91 16.51 -12.06
CA ARG A 152 5.05 17.21 -13.36
C ARG A 152 4.70 16.31 -14.56
N ALA A 153 5.09 15.04 -14.52
CA ALA A 153 4.87 14.08 -15.61
C ALA A 153 3.38 13.83 -15.93
N VAL A 154 2.50 13.96 -14.92
CA VAL A 154 1.08 13.60 -15.03
C VAL A 154 0.11 14.72 -14.70
N VAL A 155 0.42 15.67 -13.84
CA VAL A 155 -0.45 16.81 -13.51
C VAL A 155 -0.23 17.95 -14.51
N SER A 156 -1.21 18.83 -14.70
CA SER A 156 -1.03 20.07 -15.48
C SER A 156 -0.72 21.24 -14.55
N ASN A 157 0.13 22.16 -15.01
CA ASN A 157 0.39 23.45 -14.35
C ASN A 157 -0.58 24.56 -14.77
N LYS A 158 -1.66 24.23 -15.50
CA LYS A 158 -2.62 25.19 -16.08
C LYS A 158 -4.04 24.69 -15.87
N ASP A 159 -4.96 25.62 -15.61
CA ASP A 159 -6.35 25.34 -15.29
C ASP A 159 -7.32 26.32 -15.99
N ASP A 160 -8.52 25.83 -16.31
CA ASP A 160 -9.66 26.63 -16.76
C ASP A 160 -10.83 26.53 -15.76
N PRO A 161 -11.21 27.65 -15.12
CA PRO A 161 -12.33 27.69 -14.16
C PRO A 161 -13.72 27.56 -14.81
N THR A 162 -13.83 27.81 -16.11
CA THR A 162 -15.11 27.81 -16.83
C THR A 162 -15.54 26.42 -17.29
N THR A 163 -14.61 25.47 -17.35
CA THR A 163 -14.87 24.06 -17.67
C THR A 163 -15.91 23.44 -16.69
N PRO A 164 -17.04 22.91 -17.18
CA PRO A 164 -18.10 22.37 -16.34
C PRO A 164 -17.71 21.06 -15.65
N VAL A 165 -18.27 20.78 -14.46
CA VAL A 165 -17.89 19.62 -13.62
C VAL A 165 -19.08 18.78 -13.17
N LEU A 166 -20.04 19.38 -12.45
CA LEU A 166 -21.23 18.69 -11.92
C LEU A 166 -22.39 18.74 -12.93
N THR A 167 -22.22 18.02 -14.04
CA THR A 167 -23.18 17.98 -15.14
C THR A 167 -24.16 16.81 -15.01
N PHE A 168 -25.21 16.79 -15.83
CA PHE A 168 -26.17 15.68 -15.87
C PHE A 168 -25.46 14.33 -16.13
N ARG A 169 -24.55 14.27 -17.12
CA ARG A 169 -23.78 13.06 -17.42
C ARG A 169 -22.89 12.62 -16.25
N THR A 170 -22.25 13.55 -15.54
CA THR A 170 -21.47 13.25 -14.33
C THR A 170 -22.31 12.51 -13.30
N TRP A 171 -23.50 13.04 -12.97
CA TRP A 171 -24.38 12.40 -11.98
C TRP A 171 -24.91 11.05 -12.45
N VAL A 172 -25.34 10.92 -13.71
CA VAL A 172 -25.85 9.65 -14.25
C VAL A 172 -24.76 8.57 -14.28
N ILE A 173 -23.63 8.86 -14.92
CA ILE A 173 -22.52 7.89 -15.05
C ILE A 173 -21.94 7.55 -13.67
N GLY A 174 -21.69 8.56 -12.84
CA GLY A 174 -21.17 8.38 -11.48
C GLY A 174 -22.07 7.50 -10.62
N THR A 175 -23.39 7.72 -10.66
CA THR A 175 -24.37 6.89 -9.92
C THR A 175 -24.37 5.44 -10.41
N ILE A 176 -24.31 5.23 -11.73
CA ILE A 176 -24.26 3.89 -12.33
C ILE A 176 -23.01 3.15 -11.85
N PHE A 177 -21.83 3.78 -11.86
CA PHE A 177 -20.61 3.11 -11.37
C PHE A 177 -20.61 2.90 -9.85
N VAL A 178 -21.04 3.88 -9.05
CA VAL A 178 -21.21 3.71 -7.59
C VAL A 178 -22.06 2.48 -7.29
N GLY A 179 -23.17 2.30 -8.00
CA GLY A 179 -24.03 1.13 -7.85
C GLY A 179 -23.45 -0.17 -8.40
N ALA A 180 -22.90 -0.15 -9.62
CA ALA A 180 -22.42 -1.35 -10.29
C ALA A 180 -21.13 -1.92 -9.67
N GLY A 181 -20.14 -1.07 -9.37
CA GLY A 181 -18.89 -1.53 -8.75
C GLY A 181 -19.01 -1.76 -7.25
N GLY A 182 -19.85 -0.96 -6.56
CA GLY A 182 -20.31 -1.30 -5.21
C GLY A 182 -21.01 -2.66 -5.19
N PHE A 183 -21.78 -2.99 -6.24
CA PHE A 183 -22.37 -4.32 -6.39
C PHE A 183 -21.34 -5.41 -6.59
N ILE A 184 -20.46 -5.29 -7.59
CA ILE A 184 -19.48 -6.33 -7.92
C ILE A 184 -18.56 -6.59 -6.70
N ASN A 185 -17.99 -5.55 -6.11
CA ASN A 185 -17.06 -5.69 -4.99
C ASN A 185 -17.75 -6.25 -3.75
N GLN A 186 -18.97 -5.82 -3.40
CA GLN A 186 -19.69 -6.39 -2.27
C GLN A 186 -20.13 -7.84 -2.52
N PHE A 187 -20.64 -8.14 -3.72
CA PHE A 187 -21.20 -9.45 -4.06
C PHE A 187 -20.13 -10.55 -4.07
N PHE A 188 -18.95 -10.27 -4.63
CA PHE A 188 -17.86 -11.23 -4.69
C PHE A 188 -16.93 -11.22 -3.46
N SER A 189 -17.09 -10.26 -2.52
CA SER A 189 -16.25 -10.16 -1.30
C SER A 189 -16.23 -11.43 -0.42
N ILE A 190 -17.28 -12.24 -0.45
CA ILE A 190 -17.41 -13.47 0.35
C ILE A 190 -17.15 -14.75 -0.47
N ARG A 191 -16.78 -14.62 -1.75
CA ARG A 191 -16.45 -15.74 -2.64
C ARG A 191 -14.96 -16.10 -2.58
N PHE A 192 -14.63 -17.34 -2.91
CA PHE A 192 -13.26 -17.76 -3.21
C PHE A 192 -13.17 -18.49 -4.57
N PRO A 193 -12.28 -18.11 -5.50
CA PRO A 193 -11.53 -16.86 -5.50
C PRO A 193 -12.46 -15.65 -5.50
N GLY A 194 -12.03 -14.59 -4.82
CA GLY A 194 -12.74 -13.31 -4.76
C GLY A 194 -12.42 -12.46 -6.00
N ILE A 195 -13.38 -11.67 -6.44
CA ILE A 195 -13.23 -10.75 -7.59
C ILE A 195 -13.43 -9.33 -7.06
N SER A 196 -12.52 -8.43 -7.43
CA SER A 196 -12.63 -7.01 -7.11
C SER A 196 -12.29 -6.16 -8.34
N VAL A 197 -12.90 -4.98 -8.40
CA VAL A 197 -12.72 -4.02 -9.48
C VAL A 197 -12.24 -2.71 -8.88
N GLY A 198 -11.18 -2.15 -9.44
CA GLY A 198 -10.62 -0.84 -9.06
C GLY A 198 -11.21 0.31 -9.88
N SER A 199 -11.10 1.53 -9.36
CA SER A 199 -11.61 2.77 -9.98
C SER A 199 -11.07 3.02 -11.40
N ASN A 200 -9.87 2.52 -11.71
CA ASN A 200 -9.29 2.51 -13.07
C ASN A 200 -10.22 1.86 -14.11
N VAL A 201 -10.97 0.80 -13.77
CA VAL A 201 -11.93 0.17 -14.68
C VAL A 201 -13.16 1.06 -14.88
N ALA A 202 -13.65 1.72 -13.82
CA ALA A 202 -14.73 2.69 -13.94
C ALA A 202 -14.34 3.84 -14.87
N GLN A 203 -13.10 4.32 -14.77
CA GLN A 203 -12.55 5.37 -15.65
C GLN A 203 -12.49 4.91 -17.11
N VAL A 204 -11.93 3.72 -17.38
CA VAL A 204 -11.88 3.16 -18.76
C VAL A 204 -13.29 3.02 -19.37
N LEU A 205 -14.26 2.56 -18.59
CA LEU A 205 -15.63 2.36 -19.05
C LEU A 205 -16.45 3.66 -19.09
N ALA A 206 -16.16 4.66 -18.26
CA ALA A 206 -16.89 5.93 -18.23
C ALA A 206 -16.72 6.73 -19.53
N TYR A 207 -15.55 6.68 -20.17
CA TYR A 207 -15.28 7.41 -21.40
C TYR A 207 -16.26 7.08 -22.56
N PRO A 208 -16.45 5.82 -22.99
CA PRO A 208 -17.41 5.50 -24.05
C PRO A 208 -18.88 5.83 -23.66
N PHE A 209 -19.29 5.66 -22.40
CA PHE A 209 -20.62 6.08 -21.96
C PHE A 209 -20.80 7.60 -22.02
N ALA A 210 -19.78 8.38 -21.64
CA ALA A 210 -19.81 9.83 -21.74
C ALA A 210 -19.83 10.30 -23.20
N LYS A 211 -19.07 9.66 -24.10
CA LYS A 211 -19.12 9.89 -25.54
C LYS A 211 -20.48 9.57 -26.15
N LEU A 212 -21.19 8.55 -25.66
CA LEU A 212 -22.58 8.30 -26.07
C LEU A 212 -23.52 9.42 -25.61
N LEU A 213 -23.34 9.95 -24.39
CA LEU A 213 -24.15 11.04 -23.86
C LEU A 213 -23.83 12.42 -24.48
N GLU A 214 -22.72 12.60 -25.19
CA GLU A 214 -22.48 13.76 -26.08
C GLU A 214 -23.48 13.86 -27.24
N LEU A 215 -24.24 12.79 -27.54
CA LEU A 215 -25.30 12.78 -28.55
C LEU A 215 -26.65 13.34 -28.04
N LEU A 216 -26.79 13.63 -26.75
CA LEU A 216 -28.02 14.18 -26.19
C LEU A 216 -28.26 15.64 -26.64
N PRO A 217 -29.53 16.10 -26.72
CA PRO A 217 -29.83 17.46 -27.12
C PRO A 217 -29.36 18.47 -26.07
N ALA A 218 -28.66 19.52 -26.50
CA ALA A 218 -28.19 20.62 -25.66
C ALA A 218 -29.33 21.59 -25.23
N ARG A 219 -30.55 21.08 -25.04
CA ARG A 219 -31.70 21.88 -24.62
C ARG A 219 -31.54 22.24 -23.14
N GLU A 220 -31.72 23.52 -22.83
CA GLU A 220 -31.75 24.02 -21.46
C GLU A 220 -33.10 23.70 -20.78
N PHE A 221 -33.02 23.30 -19.51
CA PHE A 221 -34.12 23.01 -18.62
C PHE A 221 -33.98 23.88 -17.36
N THR A 222 -35.09 24.48 -16.93
CA THR A 222 -35.17 25.25 -15.69
C THR A 222 -35.95 24.45 -14.65
N THR A 223 -35.29 23.94 -13.62
CA THR A 223 -35.94 23.21 -12.50
C THR A 223 -35.54 23.82 -11.17
N PHE A 224 -36.51 24.16 -10.33
CA PHE A 224 -36.29 24.77 -9.00
C PHE A 224 -35.37 26.01 -9.01
N GLY A 225 -35.43 26.81 -10.07
CA GLY A 225 -34.59 28.01 -10.24
C GLY A 225 -33.19 27.76 -10.81
N TYR A 226 -32.80 26.51 -11.05
CA TYR A 226 -31.52 26.16 -11.67
C TYR A 226 -31.69 25.84 -13.16
N THR A 227 -30.86 26.47 -14.00
CA THR A 227 -30.68 26.16 -15.42
C THR A 227 -29.66 25.03 -15.60
N TRP A 228 -30.03 23.97 -16.30
CA TRP A 228 -29.13 22.86 -16.64
C TRP A 228 -29.44 22.30 -18.03
N THR A 229 -28.49 21.58 -18.62
CA THR A 229 -28.63 20.94 -19.94
C THR A 229 -28.23 19.48 -19.86
N LEU A 230 -28.85 18.65 -20.70
CA LEU A 230 -28.47 17.23 -20.87
C LEU A 230 -27.10 17.09 -21.54
N ASN A 231 -26.72 18.05 -22.37
CA ASN A 231 -25.44 18.09 -23.09
C ASN A 231 -24.80 19.48 -22.96
N PRO A 232 -23.83 19.64 -22.03
CA PRO A 232 -23.12 20.92 -21.80
C PRO A 232 -21.92 21.13 -22.74
N GLY A 233 -21.77 20.34 -23.81
CA GLY A 233 -20.62 20.36 -24.71
C GLY A 233 -19.75 19.12 -24.58
N PRO A 234 -18.54 19.08 -25.16
CA PRO A 234 -17.66 17.91 -25.12
C PRO A 234 -17.33 17.44 -23.69
N PHE A 235 -17.18 16.13 -23.51
CA PHE A 235 -16.77 15.49 -22.27
C PHE A 235 -15.33 15.86 -21.93
N ASN A 236 -15.16 16.45 -20.75
CA ASN A 236 -13.90 17.07 -20.34
C ASN A 236 -13.19 16.28 -19.22
N PRO A 237 -11.88 16.52 -18.98
CA PRO A 237 -11.10 15.76 -17.99
C PRO A 237 -11.60 15.93 -16.54
N LYS A 238 -12.22 17.06 -16.17
CA LYS A 238 -12.75 17.29 -14.82
C LYS A 238 -14.00 16.46 -14.56
N GLU A 239 -14.94 16.42 -15.51
CA GLU A 239 -16.13 15.53 -15.45
C GLU A 239 -15.71 14.07 -15.36
N HIS A 240 -14.73 13.67 -16.17
CA HIS A 240 -14.21 12.31 -16.12
C HIS A 240 -13.59 11.98 -14.76
N MET A 241 -12.84 12.90 -14.17
CA MET A 241 -12.22 12.66 -12.87
C MET A 241 -13.23 12.63 -11.72
N ILE A 242 -14.23 13.51 -11.70
CA ILE A 242 -15.25 13.49 -10.63
C ILE A 242 -16.09 12.20 -10.69
N ILE A 243 -16.36 11.64 -11.89
CA ILE A 243 -16.96 10.30 -12.05
C ILE A 243 -16.05 9.22 -11.42
N THR A 244 -14.74 9.27 -11.67
CA THR A 244 -13.78 8.33 -11.08
C THR A 244 -13.70 8.45 -9.56
N ILE A 245 -13.77 9.66 -9.00
CA ILE A 245 -13.83 9.89 -7.55
C ILE A 245 -15.12 9.30 -6.95
N MET A 246 -16.29 9.54 -7.58
CA MET A 246 -17.55 8.92 -7.15
C MET A 246 -17.43 7.39 -7.17
N ALA A 247 -16.89 6.81 -8.24
CA ALA A 247 -16.67 5.36 -8.33
C ALA A 247 -15.70 4.86 -7.23
N ASN A 248 -14.59 5.55 -6.95
CA ASN A 248 -13.64 5.16 -5.91
C ASN A 248 -14.30 5.05 -4.53
N VAL A 249 -15.12 6.04 -4.17
CA VAL A 249 -15.95 6.02 -2.95
C VAL A 249 -16.96 4.88 -2.95
N GLY A 250 -17.58 4.59 -4.11
CA GLY A 250 -18.56 3.51 -4.24
C GLY A 250 -17.97 2.10 -4.18
N PHE A 251 -16.72 1.94 -4.59
CA PHE A 251 -16.04 0.64 -4.71
C PHE A 251 -15.47 0.15 -3.37
N SER A 252 -15.37 1.03 -2.37
CA SER A 252 -14.92 0.70 -1.02
C SER A 252 -16.06 0.06 -0.21
N THR A 253 -16.02 -1.26 -0.05
CA THR A 253 -17.04 -2.04 0.69
C THR A 253 -17.02 -1.68 2.19
N PRO A 254 -18.15 -1.25 2.81
CA PRO A 254 -18.16 -0.81 4.21
C PRO A 254 -17.93 -1.96 5.19
N TYR A 255 -16.72 -2.05 5.74
CA TYR A 255 -16.26 -3.20 6.52
C TYR A 255 -17.04 -3.47 7.82
N THR A 256 -17.84 -2.50 8.27
CA THR A 256 -18.73 -2.54 9.44
C THR A 256 -19.81 -3.62 9.38
N TYR A 257 -20.00 -4.31 8.25
CA TYR A 257 -20.85 -5.50 8.20
C TYR A 257 -20.20 -6.75 8.80
N VAL A 258 -18.86 -6.83 8.91
CA VAL A 258 -18.18 -8.07 9.34
C VAL A 258 -18.57 -8.50 10.77
N PRO A 259 -18.70 -7.61 11.78
CA PRO A 259 -19.25 -7.97 13.10
C PRO A 259 -20.67 -8.54 13.02
N SER A 260 -21.48 -8.07 12.07
CA SER A 260 -22.84 -8.55 11.82
C SER A 260 -22.85 -9.92 11.14
N LEU A 261 -21.91 -10.20 10.25
CA LEU A 261 -21.73 -11.52 9.64
C LEU A 261 -21.22 -12.57 10.63
N VAL A 262 -20.31 -12.20 11.54
CA VAL A 262 -19.78 -13.11 12.57
C VAL A 262 -20.89 -13.67 13.48
N LYS A 263 -21.96 -12.90 13.76
CA LYS A 263 -23.16 -13.42 14.46
C LYS A 263 -23.99 -14.43 13.65
N PHE A 264 -23.74 -14.56 12.34
CA PHE A 264 -24.50 -15.43 11.44
C PHE A 264 -23.70 -16.64 10.95
N VAL A 265 -22.36 -16.53 10.83
CA VAL A 265 -21.50 -17.66 10.51
C VAL A 265 -21.76 -18.76 11.55
N PRO A 266 -22.19 -19.97 11.14
CA PRO A 266 -22.80 -20.90 12.06
C PRO A 266 -21.82 -21.50 13.08
N SER A 267 -22.01 -21.11 14.35
CA SER A 267 -21.72 -21.96 15.51
C SER A 267 -22.49 -23.30 15.49
N HIS A 268 -23.42 -23.49 14.55
CA HIS A 268 -24.19 -24.72 14.35
C HIS A 268 -23.38 -25.91 13.86
N SER A 269 -22.15 -25.72 13.34
CA SER A 269 -21.23 -26.84 13.07
C SER A 269 -20.99 -27.66 14.35
N SER A 270 -20.94 -27.02 15.51
CA SER A 270 -20.73 -27.69 16.81
C SER A 270 -22.00 -28.35 17.36
N PHE A 271 -23.18 -27.72 17.23
CA PHE A 271 -24.42 -28.24 17.83
C PHE A 271 -24.98 -29.47 17.10
N CYS A 272 -24.89 -29.51 15.76
CA CYS A 272 -25.26 -30.71 15.00
C CYS A 272 -24.18 -31.80 15.02
N ALA A 273 -22.89 -31.45 15.13
CA ALA A 273 -21.82 -32.45 15.21
C ALA A 273 -21.76 -33.13 16.59
N SER A 274 -21.95 -32.40 17.70
CA SER A 274 -21.99 -33.01 19.04
C SER A 274 -23.14 -34.00 19.19
N ALA A 275 -24.33 -33.66 18.66
CA ALA A 275 -25.47 -34.58 18.59
C ALA A 275 -25.17 -35.84 17.75
N ARG A 276 -24.38 -35.72 16.67
CA ARG A 276 -23.93 -36.85 15.82
C ARG A 276 -22.86 -37.72 16.47
N ALA A 277 -22.00 -37.13 17.31
CA ALA A 277 -20.91 -37.83 17.97
C ALA A 277 -21.36 -38.59 19.23
N SER A 278 -22.37 -38.10 19.95
CA SER A 278 -22.90 -38.76 21.15
C SER A 278 -23.95 -39.84 20.88
N TYR A 279 -24.72 -39.74 19.78
CA TYR A 279 -25.77 -40.71 19.45
C TYR A 279 -25.66 -41.13 17.98
N GLY A 280 -25.34 -42.41 17.76
CA GLY A 280 -25.11 -42.97 16.44
C GLY A 280 -26.27 -42.76 15.45
N SER A 281 -25.93 -42.76 14.16
CA SER A 281 -26.69 -42.25 13.01
C SER A 281 -28.18 -42.64 12.92
N SER A 282 -28.61 -43.72 13.57
CA SER A 282 -29.97 -44.28 13.46
C SER A 282 -30.96 -43.78 14.52
N ILE A 283 -30.52 -43.18 15.63
CA ILE A 283 -31.44 -42.78 16.74
C ILE A 283 -31.97 -41.34 16.57
N CYS A 284 -31.23 -40.48 15.88
CA CYS A 284 -31.59 -39.06 15.69
C CYS A 284 -32.89 -38.86 14.88
N LEU A 285 -33.29 -39.84 14.05
CA LEU A 285 -34.58 -39.81 13.35
C LEU A 285 -35.79 -40.11 14.26
N CYS A 286 -35.66 -41.02 15.24
CA CYS A 286 -36.79 -41.50 16.02
C CYS A 286 -37.32 -40.48 17.04
N ILE A 287 -36.42 -39.71 17.68
CA ILE A 287 -36.80 -38.65 18.64
C ILE A 287 -37.41 -37.43 17.92
N SER A 288 -37.24 -37.33 16.60
CA SER A 288 -37.73 -36.21 15.78
C SER A 288 -39.23 -36.27 15.43
N ILE A 289 -39.96 -37.34 15.78
CA ILE A 289 -41.34 -37.58 15.32
C ILE A 289 -42.40 -37.17 16.37
N SER A 290 -42.04 -37.11 17.66
CA SER A 290 -42.99 -36.79 18.74
C SER A 290 -43.14 -35.28 19.00
N HIS A 291 -44.17 -34.68 18.40
CA HIS A 291 -44.90 -33.47 18.84
C HIS A 291 -44.18 -32.13 19.07
N GLY A 292 -42.84 -32.03 18.96
CA GLY A 292 -42.12 -30.75 19.18
C GLY A 292 -41.88 -29.87 17.93
N ARG A 293 -41.84 -30.47 16.74
CA ARG A 293 -41.21 -29.84 15.54
C ARG A 293 -41.84 -28.51 15.09
N LEU A 294 -43.17 -28.40 15.02
CA LEU A 294 -43.79 -27.22 14.41
C LEU A 294 -43.57 -25.94 15.24
N ILE A 295 -43.69 -26.02 16.56
CA ILE A 295 -43.56 -24.86 17.44
C ILE A 295 -42.09 -24.45 17.59
N LEU A 296 -41.15 -25.40 17.64
CA LEU A 296 -39.72 -25.07 17.68
C LEU A 296 -39.24 -24.48 16.36
N ASP A 297 -39.57 -25.08 15.21
CA ASP A 297 -39.16 -24.57 13.90
C ASP A 297 -39.82 -23.20 13.62
N ILE A 298 -41.09 -22.98 13.99
CA ILE A 298 -41.72 -21.66 13.90
C ILE A 298 -41.08 -20.64 14.87
N LYS A 299 -40.75 -21.02 16.11
CA LYS A 299 -40.03 -20.13 17.04
C LYS A 299 -38.63 -19.79 16.54
N VAL A 300 -37.87 -20.77 16.07
CA VAL A 300 -36.51 -20.58 15.53
C VAL A 300 -36.56 -19.73 14.24
N ARG A 301 -37.49 -20.00 13.31
CA ARG A 301 -37.69 -19.15 12.13
C ARG A 301 -38.14 -17.73 12.48
N ARG A 302 -39.00 -17.54 13.49
CA ARG A 302 -39.38 -16.20 13.99
C ARG A 302 -38.22 -15.48 14.66
N MET A 303 -37.44 -16.15 15.51
CA MET A 303 -36.23 -15.58 16.11
C MET A 303 -35.21 -15.21 15.04
N MET A 304 -34.93 -16.09 14.07
CA MET A 304 -34.07 -15.78 12.94
C MET A 304 -34.61 -14.64 12.06
N ALA A 305 -35.93 -14.53 11.84
CA ALA A 305 -36.52 -13.42 11.10
C ALA A 305 -36.40 -12.07 11.83
N VAL A 306 -36.62 -12.06 13.15
CA VAL A 306 -36.45 -10.88 14.01
C VAL A 306 -34.97 -10.47 14.05
N GLN A 307 -34.06 -11.43 14.23
CA GLN A 307 -32.62 -11.21 14.29
C GLN A 307 -32.07 -10.73 12.93
N LYS A 308 -32.52 -11.29 11.80
CA LYS A 308 -32.24 -10.79 10.44
C LYS A 308 -32.71 -9.35 10.25
N THR A 309 -33.93 -9.02 10.68
CA THR A 309 -34.50 -7.66 10.49
C THR A 309 -33.78 -6.61 11.35
N SER A 310 -33.37 -6.98 12.56
CA SER A 310 -32.53 -6.17 13.44
C SER A 310 -31.17 -5.87 12.81
N LEU A 311 -30.49 -6.93 12.32
CA LEU A 311 -29.14 -6.88 11.75
C LEU A 311 -29.01 -5.89 10.59
N ILE A 312 -29.99 -5.87 9.66
CA ILE A 312 -29.97 -5.00 8.48
C ILE A 312 -29.99 -3.51 8.90
N ARG A 313 -30.82 -3.16 9.89
CA ARG A 313 -30.96 -1.77 10.34
C ARG A 313 -29.71 -1.28 11.07
N THR A 314 -29.11 -2.14 11.90
CA THR A 314 -27.77 -1.89 12.48
C THR A 314 -26.75 -1.67 11.38
N ALA A 315 -26.66 -2.59 10.41
CA ALA A 315 -25.66 -2.56 9.34
C ALA A 315 -25.72 -1.27 8.51
N VAL A 316 -26.91 -0.79 8.10
CA VAL A 316 -27.06 0.48 7.36
C VAL A 316 -26.50 1.65 8.19
N LEU A 317 -26.90 1.75 9.46
CA LEU A 317 -26.49 2.86 10.33
C LEU A 317 -24.99 2.83 10.62
N THR A 318 -24.41 1.65 10.86
CA THR A 318 -22.97 1.52 11.13
C THR A 318 -22.12 1.71 9.88
N ALA A 319 -22.58 1.26 8.71
CA ALA A 319 -21.89 1.47 7.44
C ALA A 319 -21.87 2.94 7.03
N LEU A 320 -23.02 3.61 7.11
CA LEU A 320 -23.13 5.04 6.83
C LEU A 320 -22.30 5.87 7.83
N SER A 321 -22.33 5.48 9.12
CA SER A 321 -21.53 6.10 10.17
C SER A 321 -20.03 6.01 9.87
N THR A 322 -19.44 4.82 9.70
CA THR A 322 -17.97 4.71 9.51
C THR A 322 -17.47 5.43 8.27
N ASN A 323 -18.24 5.42 7.18
CA ASN A 323 -17.85 6.13 5.96
C ASN A 323 -17.89 7.65 6.19
N LEU A 324 -18.95 8.19 6.79
CA LEU A 324 -19.08 9.64 7.05
C LEU A 324 -18.13 10.14 8.15
N ILE A 325 -17.79 9.32 9.16
CA ILE A 325 -16.73 9.65 10.13
C ILE A 325 -15.38 9.79 9.41
N GLY A 326 -15.03 8.83 8.55
CA GLY A 326 -13.81 8.89 7.75
C GLY A 326 -13.77 10.13 6.85
N TYR A 327 -14.89 10.45 6.21
CA TYR A 327 -15.03 11.65 5.40
C TYR A 327 -14.85 12.95 6.19
N GLY A 328 -15.48 13.07 7.37
CA GLY A 328 -15.35 14.21 8.26
C GLY A 328 -13.91 14.42 8.74
N LEU A 329 -13.22 13.34 9.13
CA LEU A 329 -11.81 13.41 9.53
C LEU A 329 -10.88 13.76 8.37
N ALA A 330 -11.16 13.32 7.13
CA ALA A 330 -10.35 13.64 5.96
C ALA A 330 -10.38 15.15 5.67
N GLY A 331 -11.57 15.75 5.72
CA GLY A 331 -11.73 17.19 5.53
C GLY A 331 -11.13 18.04 6.66
N LEU A 332 -11.05 17.53 7.89
CA LEU A 332 -10.37 18.20 9.01
C LEU A 332 -8.84 18.05 8.94
N THR A 333 -8.33 16.98 8.35
CA THR A 333 -6.88 16.71 8.23
C THR A 333 -6.27 17.14 6.90
N ARG A 334 -7.07 17.67 5.96
CA ARG A 334 -6.61 18.15 4.64
C ARG A 334 -5.45 19.16 4.69
N ARG A 335 -5.33 19.98 5.75
CA ARG A 335 -4.21 20.92 5.92
C ARG A 335 -2.85 20.23 6.07
N PHE A 336 -2.83 18.99 6.55
CA PHE A 336 -1.62 18.17 6.71
C PHE A 336 -1.42 17.19 5.55
N LEU A 337 -2.52 16.74 4.93
CA LEU A 337 -2.52 15.60 4.01
C LEU A 337 -2.74 15.96 2.53
N VAL A 338 -3.28 17.14 2.22
CA VAL A 338 -3.69 17.52 0.85
C VAL A 338 -2.91 18.72 0.34
N TYR A 339 -2.84 19.81 1.10
CA TYR A 339 -2.20 21.05 0.63
C TYR A 339 -0.66 21.05 0.59
N PRO A 340 0.09 20.33 1.46
CA PRO A 340 1.54 20.27 1.34
C PRO A 340 2.00 19.68 0.00
N ALA A 341 3.02 20.27 -0.61
CA ALA A 341 3.57 19.79 -1.88
C ALA A 341 4.19 18.38 -1.75
N SER A 342 4.82 18.09 -0.60
CA SER A 342 5.43 16.80 -0.26
C SER A 342 4.44 15.64 -0.11
N ALA A 343 3.15 15.94 0.09
CA ALA A 343 2.08 14.94 0.07
C ALA A 343 1.73 14.58 -1.40
N VAL A 344 2.55 13.73 -2.01
CA VAL A 344 2.49 13.36 -3.44
C VAL A 344 1.35 12.41 -3.78
N TRP A 345 1.02 11.46 -2.90
CA TRP A 345 -0.02 10.44 -3.11
C TRP A 345 0.12 9.66 -4.43
N TYR A 346 1.21 8.90 -4.57
CA TYR A 346 1.60 8.19 -5.80
C TYR A 346 0.48 7.41 -6.51
N ASN A 347 -0.43 6.76 -5.77
CA ASN A 347 -1.59 6.07 -6.34
C ASN A 347 -2.44 6.96 -7.27
N ASN A 348 -2.58 8.25 -6.98
CA ASN A 348 -3.32 9.21 -7.81
C ASN A 348 -2.67 9.48 -9.15
N LEU A 349 -1.34 9.37 -9.25
CA LEU A 349 -0.59 9.71 -10.46
C LEU A 349 -0.97 8.78 -11.62
N SER A 350 -1.29 7.52 -11.31
CA SER A 350 -1.79 6.53 -12.28
C SER A 350 -3.17 6.89 -12.85
N ILE A 351 -4.11 7.28 -11.97
CA ILE A 351 -5.47 7.71 -12.31
C ILE A 351 -5.45 8.98 -13.18
N ILE A 352 -4.57 9.92 -12.85
CA ILE A 352 -4.35 11.16 -13.60
C ILE A 352 -3.71 10.87 -14.97
N ALA A 353 -2.72 9.98 -15.03
CA ALA A 353 -2.08 9.58 -16.28
C ALA A 353 -3.08 8.97 -17.27
N LEU A 354 -3.99 8.12 -16.79
CA LEU A 354 -5.08 7.55 -17.59
C LEU A 354 -6.08 8.63 -18.02
N ASN A 355 -6.48 9.55 -17.14
CA ASN A 355 -7.38 10.66 -17.50
C ASN A 355 -6.79 11.47 -18.68
N ARG A 356 -5.51 11.84 -18.60
CA ARG A 356 -4.82 12.55 -19.68
C ARG A 356 -4.69 11.72 -20.95
N ALA A 357 -4.59 10.39 -20.88
CA ALA A 357 -4.57 9.54 -22.06
C ALA A 357 -5.87 9.60 -22.87
N PHE A 358 -7.02 9.79 -22.20
CA PHE A 358 -8.34 9.92 -22.82
C PHE A 358 -8.66 11.32 -23.39
N HIS A 359 -8.05 12.38 -22.86
CA HIS A 359 -8.39 13.77 -23.21
C HIS A 359 -7.27 14.56 -23.90
N HIS A 360 -6.02 14.09 -23.91
CA HIS A 360 -4.89 14.77 -24.56
C HIS A 360 -4.16 13.84 -25.53
N GLU A 361 -4.48 13.95 -26.82
CA GLU A 361 -4.01 13.04 -27.87
C GLU A 361 -2.71 13.46 -28.57
N LYS A 362 -2.13 14.63 -28.24
CA LYS A 362 -0.93 15.13 -28.94
C LYS A 362 0.24 14.14 -28.83
N ALA A 363 0.71 13.67 -29.98
CA ALA A 363 1.87 12.80 -30.13
C ALA A 363 3.19 13.56 -29.89
N THR A 364 3.52 13.85 -28.62
CA THR A 364 4.83 14.39 -28.25
C THR A 364 5.91 13.33 -28.45
N VAL A 365 7.09 13.70 -28.97
CA VAL A 365 8.21 12.76 -29.10
C VAL A 365 8.91 12.63 -27.75
N ALA A 366 8.97 11.41 -27.20
CA ALA A 366 9.63 11.13 -25.93
C ALA A 366 10.81 10.18 -26.17
N ASN A 367 12.05 10.69 -26.09
CA ASN A 367 13.27 9.93 -26.38
C ASN A 367 13.20 9.17 -27.73
N GLY A 368 12.73 9.83 -28.80
CA GLY A 368 12.51 9.24 -30.13
C GLY A 368 11.17 8.51 -30.32
N TRP A 369 10.41 8.21 -29.25
CA TRP A 369 9.12 7.53 -29.34
C TRP A 369 7.95 8.50 -29.53
N SER A 370 7.32 8.48 -30.72
CA SER A 370 6.17 9.32 -31.08
C SER A 370 4.79 8.76 -30.69
N MET A 371 4.72 7.56 -30.10
CA MET A 371 3.43 6.89 -29.82
C MET A 371 2.54 7.71 -28.84
N THR A 372 1.24 7.80 -29.11
CA THR A 372 0.29 8.46 -28.19
C THR A 372 0.08 7.65 -26.91
N ARG A 373 -0.25 8.33 -25.81
CA ARG A 373 -0.62 7.73 -24.51
C ARG A 373 -1.72 6.65 -24.64
N MET A 374 -2.77 6.93 -25.43
CA MET A 374 -3.88 5.99 -25.68
C MET A 374 -3.46 4.72 -26.44
N ARG A 375 -2.68 4.83 -27.52
CA ARG A 375 -2.17 3.65 -28.24
C ARG A 375 -1.29 2.76 -27.35
N TRP A 376 -0.42 3.36 -26.53
CA TRP A 376 0.37 2.62 -25.54
C TRP A 376 -0.53 1.88 -24.55
N PHE A 377 -1.54 2.56 -23.98
CA PHE A 377 -2.54 1.96 -23.10
C PHE A 377 -3.22 0.74 -23.75
N LEU A 378 -3.74 0.88 -24.98
CA LEU A 378 -4.46 -0.20 -25.66
C LEU A 378 -3.57 -1.43 -25.94
N TYR A 379 -2.30 -1.24 -26.30
CA TYR A 379 -1.37 -2.36 -26.50
C TYR A 379 -1.05 -3.07 -25.18
N CYS A 380 -0.70 -2.34 -24.12
CA CYS A 380 -0.43 -2.93 -22.80
C CYS A 380 -1.68 -3.60 -22.19
N PHE A 381 -2.86 -3.01 -22.40
CA PHE A 381 -4.13 -3.58 -21.98
C PHE A 381 -4.42 -4.89 -22.71
N GLY A 382 -4.34 -4.89 -24.04
CA GLY A 382 -4.58 -6.08 -24.87
C GLY A 382 -3.61 -7.22 -24.57
N SER A 383 -2.31 -6.91 -24.41
CA SER A 383 -1.30 -7.91 -24.08
C SER A 383 -1.53 -8.52 -22.70
N MET A 384 -1.82 -7.71 -21.67
CA MET A 384 -2.06 -8.21 -20.31
C MET A 384 -3.39 -8.94 -20.18
N PHE A 385 -4.44 -8.47 -20.89
CA PHE A 385 -5.75 -9.11 -20.90
C PHE A 385 -5.66 -10.57 -21.36
N VAL A 386 -4.89 -10.83 -22.42
CA VAL A 386 -4.62 -12.19 -22.92
C VAL A 386 -3.64 -12.93 -22.02
N TYR A 387 -2.55 -12.29 -21.60
CA TYR A 387 -1.52 -12.94 -20.77
C TYR A 387 -2.08 -13.46 -19.45
N PHE A 388 -2.99 -12.74 -18.80
CA PHE A 388 -3.54 -13.12 -17.49
C PHE A 388 -4.28 -14.47 -17.47
N TRP A 389 -4.80 -14.95 -18.60
CA TRP A 389 -5.40 -16.30 -18.71
C TRP A 389 -4.39 -17.41 -18.40
N PHE A 390 -3.10 -17.17 -18.65
CA PHE A 390 -2.05 -18.15 -18.42
C PHE A 390 -1.81 -18.39 -16.92
N PRO A 391 -1.42 -17.41 -16.09
CA PRO A 391 -1.22 -17.63 -14.67
C PRO A 391 -2.52 -17.91 -13.89
N ASP A 392 -3.65 -17.28 -14.22
CA ASP A 392 -4.89 -17.47 -13.42
C ASP A 392 -5.54 -18.84 -13.61
N TYR A 393 -5.49 -19.39 -14.83
CA TYR A 393 -6.34 -20.52 -15.21
C TYR A 393 -5.66 -21.63 -16.04
N ILE A 394 -4.91 -21.28 -17.09
CA ILE A 394 -4.34 -22.29 -18.01
C ILE A 394 -3.11 -22.98 -17.40
N PHE A 395 -2.29 -22.25 -16.64
CA PHE A 395 -1.01 -22.69 -16.08
C PHE A 395 -0.73 -22.02 -14.71
N GLN A 396 -1.42 -22.46 -13.67
CA GLN A 396 -1.41 -21.85 -12.34
C GLN A 396 -0.04 -21.89 -11.62
N ALA A 397 0.86 -22.78 -12.03
CA ALA A 397 2.24 -22.75 -11.56
C ALA A 397 3.01 -21.48 -11.98
N LEU A 398 2.51 -20.67 -12.93
CA LEU A 398 3.09 -19.35 -13.20
C LEU A 398 2.80 -18.35 -12.07
N SER A 399 1.68 -18.47 -11.33
CA SER A 399 1.42 -17.65 -10.14
C SER A 399 2.25 -18.09 -8.94
N TYR A 400 2.38 -19.40 -8.71
CA TYR A 400 3.15 -19.99 -7.60
C TYR A 400 4.32 -20.83 -8.13
N PHE A 401 5.32 -20.17 -8.72
CA PHE A 401 6.41 -20.84 -9.46
C PHE A 401 7.51 -21.38 -8.54
N ASN A 402 7.21 -22.46 -7.82
CA ASN A 402 8.10 -23.01 -6.80
C ASN A 402 8.83 -24.30 -7.20
N TRP A 403 9.57 -24.23 -8.30
CA TRP A 403 10.34 -25.34 -8.87
C TRP A 403 11.28 -26.05 -7.87
N ILE A 404 11.82 -25.34 -6.88
CA ILE A 404 12.70 -25.91 -5.86
C ILE A 404 11.95 -26.97 -5.02
N THR A 405 10.73 -26.66 -4.60
CA THR A 405 9.91 -27.63 -3.83
C THR A 405 9.47 -28.82 -4.68
N TRP A 406 9.28 -28.67 -5.99
CA TRP A 406 8.91 -29.78 -6.88
C TRP A 406 10.03 -30.82 -7.05
N ILE A 407 11.30 -30.46 -6.79
CA ILE A 407 12.44 -31.41 -6.78
C ILE A 407 12.34 -32.39 -5.60
N ALA A 408 11.91 -31.91 -4.43
CA ALA A 408 11.79 -32.72 -3.20
C ALA A 408 10.54 -32.33 -2.39
N PRO A 409 9.33 -32.67 -2.88
CA PRO A 409 8.05 -32.14 -2.36
C PRO A 409 7.75 -32.54 -0.91
N ASN A 410 8.33 -33.64 -0.43
CA ASN A 410 8.11 -34.14 0.94
C ASN A 410 9.18 -33.65 1.94
N ASN A 411 10.15 -32.82 1.51
CA ASN A 411 11.18 -32.30 2.41
C ASN A 411 10.66 -31.07 3.18
N VAL A 412 10.31 -31.28 4.44
CA VAL A 412 9.78 -30.25 5.34
C VAL A 412 10.71 -29.03 5.47
N HIS A 413 12.03 -29.24 5.53
CA HIS A 413 12.98 -28.14 5.69
C HIS A 413 13.12 -27.31 4.41
N LEU A 414 13.12 -27.97 3.24
CA LEU A 414 13.14 -27.31 1.95
C LEU A 414 11.85 -26.50 1.73
N ALA A 415 10.69 -27.11 2.01
CA ALA A 415 9.39 -26.46 1.94
C ALA A 415 9.27 -25.29 2.92
N ALA A 416 9.77 -25.41 4.15
CA ALA A 416 9.72 -24.32 5.12
C ALA A 416 10.50 -23.07 4.65
N ILE A 417 11.64 -23.24 4.00
CA ILE A 417 12.51 -22.13 3.56
C ILE A 417 12.08 -21.57 2.20
N THR A 418 11.86 -22.44 1.22
CA THR A 418 11.62 -22.08 -0.19
C THR A 418 10.14 -22.10 -0.60
N GLY A 419 9.28 -22.68 0.25
CA GLY A 419 7.84 -22.77 0.06
C GLY A 419 7.18 -21.41 -0.17
N SER A 420 6.32 -21.31 -1.19
CA SER A 420 5.64 -20.07 -1.59
C SER A 420 4.21 -20.00 -1.04
N VAL A 421 3.65 -21.12 -0.56
CA VAL A 421 2.28 -21.23 -0.03
C VAL A 421 2.26 -21.35 1.49
N SER A 422 3.12 -22.18 2.09
CA SER A 422 3.26 -22.30 3.55
C SER A 422 4.70 -22.22 4.07
N GLY A 423 5.66 -21.98 3.17
CA GLY A 423 7.04 -21.61 3.51
C GLY A 423 7.28 -20.10 3.60
N LEU A 424 8.55 -19.72 3.65
CA LEU A 424 9.02 -18.34 3.72
C LEU A 424 9.36 -17.71 2.34
N GLY A 425 9.21 -18.45 1.25
CA GLY A 425 9.24 -17.92 -0.12
C GLY A 425 10.63 -17.53 -0.64
N LEU A 426 11.71 -18.12 -0.11
CA LEU A 426 13.06 -17.85 -0.61
C LEU A 426 13.28 -18.53 -1.98
N ASN A 427 12.97 -17.81 -3.05
CA ASN A 427 13.07 -18.28 -4.44
C ASN A 427 13.54 -17.12 -5.35
N PRO A 428 14.56 -17.32 -6.22
CA PRO A 428 15.01 -16.28 -7.15
C PRO A 428 13.94 -15.79 -8.13
N ILE A 429 13.05 -16.68 -8.58
CA ILE A 429 11.93 -16.38 -9.49
C ILE A 429 10.66 -17.03 -8.92
N PRO A 430 9.94 -16.35 -8.01
CA PRO A 430 8.76 -16.92 -7.33
C PRO A 430 7.48 -16.94 -8.17
N THR A 431 7.37 -16.04 -9.14
CA THR A 431 6.13 -15.85 -9.91
C THR A 431 6.40 -15.17 -11.25
N PHE A 432 5.51 -15.43 -12.21
CA PHE A 432 5.36 -14.72 -13.48
C PHE A 432 3.99 -14.02 -13.59
N ASP A 433 3.19 -14.06 -12.52
CA ASP A 433 1.89 -13.41 -12.42
C ASP A 433 2.06 -11.97 -11.91
N TRP A 434 1.54 -11.00 -12.66
CA TRP A 434 1.58 -9.60 -12.26
C TRP A 434 0.82 -9.35 -10.96
N ASN A 435 -0.27 -10.08 -10.71
CA ASN A 435 -1.09 -9.93 -9.50
C ASN A 435 -0.32 -10.37 -8.23
N GLN A 436 0.44 -11.46 -8.32
CA GLN A 436 1.32 -11.91 -7.23
C GLN A 436 2.52 -10.97 -7.04
N LEU A 437 3.07 -10.45 -8.14
CA LEU A 437 4.17 -9.49 -8.14
C LEU A 437 3.78 -8.15 -7.52
N THR A 438 2.56 -7.65 -7.75
CA THR A 438 2.05 -6.41 -7.14
C THR A 438 1.30 -6.62 -5.82
N TYR A 439 1.27 -7.83 -5.27
CA TYR A 439 0.47 -8.17 -4.08
C TYR A 439 0.79 -7.27 -2.86
N PHE A 440 2.08 -6.99 -2.62
CA PHE A 440 2.51 -6.13 -1.51
C PHE A 440 2.80 -4.68 -1.93
N LEU A 441 3.29 -4.45 -3.16
CA LEU A 441 3.73 -3.14 -3.63
C LEU A 441 3.72 -3.10 -5.18
N ASP A 442 3.17 -2.04 -5.80
CA ASP A 442 3.29 -1.84 -7.24
C ASP A 442 4.67 -1.21 -7.56
N PRO A 443 5.54 -1.88 -8.35
CA PRO A 443 6.88 -1.41 -8.63
C PRO A 443 6.96 -0.28 -9.65
N LEU A 444 5.89 0.05 -10.37
CA LEU A 444 5.83 1.18 -11.31
C LEU A 444 5.29 2.44 -10.63
N ILE A 445 4.40 2.30 -9.65
CA ILE A 445 3.81 3.43 -8.91
C ILE A 445 4.72 3.89 -7.76
N ASN A 446 5.23 2.96 -6.96
CA ASN A 446 5.93 3.29 -5.72
C ASN A 446 7.35 3.82 -6.00
N PRO A 447 7.80 4.86 -5.28
CA PRO A 447 9.11 5.45 -5.52
C PRO A 447 10.22 4.50 -5.04
N PHE A 448 11.29 4.40 -5.84
CA PHE A 448 12.28 3.33 -5.68
C PHE A 448 12.85 3.20 -4.26
N TYR A 449 13.13 4.31 -3.55
CA TYR A 449 13.75 4.27 -2.21
C TYR A 449 12.92 3.55 -1.13
N VAL A 450 11.63 3.33 -1.35
CA VAL A 450 10.75 2.51 -0.50
C VAL A 450 11.03 1.01 -0.68
N SER A 451 11.54 0.62 -1.86
CA SER A 451 11.85 -0.76 -2.28
C SER A 451 13.36 -1.06 -2.27
N PHE A 452 14.22 -0.14 -2.73
CA PHE A 452 15.70 -0.22 -2.71
C PHE A 452 16.39 1.19 -2.73
N PRO A 453 17.56 1.43 -2.11
CA PRO A 453 18.15 2.78 -2.05
C PRO A 453 18.57 3.36 -3.41
N ARG A 454 18.30 4.68 -3.59
CA ARG A 454 18.64 5.48 -4.80
C ARG A 454 20.12 5.42 -5.24
N ASN A 455 21.04 5.13 -4.30
CA ASN A 455 22.49 5.20 -4.47
C ASN A 455 23.19 3.85 -4.69
N ALA A 456 22.51 2.88 -5.32
CA ALA A 456 23.20 1.74 -5.94
C ALA A 456 23.99 2.19 -7.19
N ARG A 457 25.09 2.95 -6.99
CA ARG A 457 26.09 3.28 -8.03
C ARG A 457 27.10 2.13 -8.26
N GLN A 458 27.04 1.05 -7.47
CA GLN A 458 27.89 -0.15 -7.59
C GLN A 458 27.03 -1.41 -7.74
N LEU A 459 26.21 -1.44 -8.79
CA LEU A 459 25.67 -2.68 -9.39
C LEU A 459 26.23 -2.83 -10.80
N GLU A 460 27.55 -2.64 -10.93
CA GLU A 460 28.29 -3.12 -12.09
C GLU A 460 28.60 -4.60 -11.87
N LEU A 461 28.25 -5.42 -12.86
CA LEU A 461 28.50 -6.85 -12.85
C LEU A 461 29.99 -7.08 -13.15
N ILE A 462 30.84 -7.03 -12.11
CA ILE A 462 32.28 -7.25 -12.29
C ILE A 462 32.52 -8.72 -12.63
N VAL A 463 32.62 -9.03 -13.92
CA VAL A 463 33.11 -10.30 -14.44
C VAL A 463 34.63 -10.29 -14.28
N ILE A 464 35.13 -10.85 -13.18
CA ILE A 464 36.57 -11.12 -13.02
C ILE A 464 36.87 -12.45 -13.73
N CYS A 465 37.34 -12.38 -14.97
CA CYS A 465 38.01 -13.52 -15.59
C CYS A 465 39.37 -13.70 -14.92
N SER A 466 39.61 -14.88 -14.32
CA SER A 466 40.94 -15.30 -13.91
C SER A 466 41.61 -16.02 -15.08
N ASP A 467 42.88 -15.72 -15.35
CA ASP A 467 43.64 -16.42 -16.38
C ASP A 467 43.73 -17.93 -16.06
N HIS A 468 43.35 -18.75 -17.05
CA HIS A 468 43.24 -20.23 -17.08
C HIS A 468 41.83 -20.84 -16.95
N ASN A 469 41.14 -20.92 -18.10
CA ASN A 469 40.22 -21.99 -18.56
C ASN A 469 39.08 -22.55 -17.69
N GLU A 470 38.84 -22.08 -16.47
CA GLU A 470 37.65 -22.44 -15.68
C GLU A 470 36.80 -21.21 -15.36
N CYS A 471 35.81 -20.94 -16.22
CA CYS A 471 34.73 -20.00 -15.93
C CYS A 471 33.69 -20.67 -15.00
N GLU A 472 34.05 -20.93 -13.75
CA GLU A 472 33.06 -21.38 -12.76
C GLU A 472 32.08 -20.25 -12.41
N LEU A 473 30.79 -20.58 -12.42
CA LEU A 473 29.68 -19.68 -12.07
C LEU A 473 29.57 -19.48 -10.55
N LEU A 474 30.63 -18.98 -9.91
CA LEU A 474 30.72 -18.80 -8.45
C LEU A 474 30.01 -17.52 -7.95
N ALA A 475 28.85 -17.22 -8.54
CA ALA A 475 28.01 -16.06 -8.22
C ALA A 475 27.18 -16.20 -6.93
N GLY A 476 27.25 -17.35 -6.24
CA GLY A 476 26.24 -17.73 -5.25
C GLY A 476 26.43 -17.24 -3.80
N VAL A 477 27.66 -17.17 -3.28
CA VAL A 477 27.86 -17.22 -1.81
C VAL A 477 28.61 -16.01 -1.23
N LEU A 478 29.74 -15.58 -1.79
CA LEU A 478 30.57 -14.52 -1.18
C LEU A 478 30.07 -13.09 -1.42
N MET A 479 29.23 -12.87 -2.42
CA MET A 479 28.52 -11.59 -2.57
C MET A 479 27.54 -11.33 -1.41
N THR A 480 27.08 -12.36 -0.71
CA THR A 480 25.98 -12.23 0.27
C THR A 480 26.34 -11.49 1.54
N THR A 481 27.61 -11.30 1.91
CA THR A 481 27.95 -10.64 3.19
C THR A 481 27.91 -9.11 3.11
N ASN A 482 28.64 -8.50 2.16
CA ASN A 482 28.60 -7.05 1.96
C ASN A 482 27.28 -6.57 1.36
N ILE A 483 26.68 -7.34 0.44
CA ILE A 483 25.37 -6.98 -0.13
C ILE A 483 24.27 -7.07 0.94
N THR A 484 24.28 -8.06 1.84
CA THR A 484 23.31 -8.11 2.95
C THR A 484 23.51 -6.95 3.93
N ILE A 485 24.75 -6.56 4.23
CA ILE A 485 25.03 -5.42 5.11
C ILE A 485 24.48 -4.10 4.53
N ASP A 486 24.46 -3.89 3.21
CA ASP A 486 23.86 -2.69 2.61
C ASP A 486 22.36 -2.83 2.24
N LEU A 487 21.84 -4.04 1.98
CA LEU A 487 20.38 -4.32 1.94
C LEU A 487 19.72 -4.01 3.28
N CYS A 488 20.28 -4.54 4.38
CA CYS A 488 19.68 -4.47 5.72
C CYS A 488 19.57 -3.03 6.25
N LYS A 489 20.33 -2.07 5.70
CA LYS A 489 20.41 -0.71 6.26
C LYS A 489 19.24 0.22 5.92
N ARG A 490 18.40 -0.07 4.90
CA ARG A 490 17.58 1.00 4.28
C ARG A 490 16.12 0.70 3.89
N LEU A 491 15.58 -0.52 4.04
CA LEU A 491 14.42 -0.96 3.23
C LEU A 491 13.32 -1.77 3.93
N SER A 492 12.12 -1.75 3.33
CA SER A 492 11.02 -2.69 3.59
C SER A 492 11.48 -4.15 3.41
N LEU A 493 12.03 -4.49 2.24
CA LEU A 493 12.67 -5.80 2.01
C LEU A 493 13.80 -6.07 3.03
N GLY A 494 14.53 -5.05 3.45
CA GLY A 494 15.59 -5.15 4.46
C GLY A 494 15.08 -5.69 5.80
N TRP A 495 13.90 -5.27 6.26
CA TRP A 495 13.30 -5.82 7.47
C TRP A 495 12.67 -7.20 7.27
N THR A 496 12.19 -7.52 6.06
CA THR A 496 11.84 -8.89 5.69
C THR A 496 13.07 -9.81 5.80
N MET A 497 14.23 -9.39 5.28
CA MET A 497 15.48 -10.14 5.38
C MET A 497 16.04 -10.22 6.81
N ILE A 498 15.73 -9.25 7.69
CA ILE A 498 16.05 -9.30 9.13
C ILE A 498 15.10 -10.23 9.90
N THR A 499 13.81 -10.26 9.55
CA THR A 499 12.80 -11.09 10.24
C THR A 499 12.81 -12.55 9.78
N PHE A 500 13.19 -12.83 8.53
CA PHE A 500 13.36 -14.19 8.00
C PHE A 500 14.23 -15.11 8.89
N PRO A 501 15.50 -14.78 9.23
CA PRO A 501 16.32 -15.64 10.07
C PRO A 501 15.80 -15.73 11.51
N VAL A 502 15.05 -14.73 11.99
CA VAL A 502 14.41 -14.77 13.32
C VAL A 502 13.25 -15.78 13.33
N ILE A 503 12.42 -15.81 12.29
CA ILE A 503 11.34 -16.82 12.14
C ILE A 503 11.94 -18.22 12.06
N VAL A 504 12.99 -18.41 11.24
CA VAL A 504 13.72 -19.68 11.13
C VAL A 504 14.28 -20.08 12.49
N ALA A 505 14.95 -19.16 13.21
CA ALA A 505 15.50 -19.43 14.54
C ALA A 505 14.42 -19.92 15.51
N ILE A 506 13.33 -19.17 15.68
CA ILE A 506 12.19 -19.53 16.56
C ILE A 506 11.67 -20.95 16.27
N TRP A 507 11.47 -21.27 14.99
CA TRP A 507 10.92 -22.55 14.55
C TRP A 507 11.89 -23.74 14.75
N TYR A 508 13.18 -23.53 14.55
CA TYR A 508 14.22 -24.54 14.82
C TYR A 508 14.52 -24.70 16.32
N THR A 509 14.56 -23.63 17.11
CA THR A 509 14.70 -23.69 18.58
C THR A 509 13.43 -24.16 19.29
N ASN A 510 12.32 -24.30 18.57
CA ASN A 510 11.00 -24.65 19.10
C ASN A 510 10.50 -23.66 20.17
N THR A 511 10.89 -22.39 20.07
CA THR A 511 10.44 -21.35 20.99
C THR A 511 8.92 -21.18 20.87
N TRP A 512 8.21 -21.14 21.99
CA TRP A 512 6.74 -21.18 22.06
C TRP A 512 6.08 -22.39 21.36
N ASN A 513 6.75 -23.54 21.30
CA ASN A 513 6.26 -24.78 20.67
C ASN A 513 6.00 -24.68 19.16
N THR A 514 6.56 -23.69 18.47
CA THR A 514 6.30 -23.46 17.03
C THR A 514 6.77 -24.59 16.11
N GLY A 515 7.69 -25.47 16.54
CA GLY A 515 8.19 -26.59 15.75
C GLY A 515 7.15 -27.67 15.48
N TYR A 516 6.10 -27.76 16.32
CA TYR A 516 4.92 -28.62 16.10
C TYR A 516 3.90 -28.03 15.13
N LEU A 517 4.16 -26.83 14.59
CA LEU A 517 3.27 -26.08 13.71
C LEU A 517 3.94 -25.77 12.35
N PRO A 518 3.17 -25.41 11.31
CA PRO A 518 3.72 -24.90 10.06
C PRO A 518 4.56 -23.64 10.34
N ILE A 519 5.64 -23.42 9.59
CA ILE A 519 6.50 -22.24 9.80
C ILE A 519 5.75 -20.93 9.49
N ASN A 520 4.93 -20.93 8.44
CA ASN A 520 4.16 -19.79 7.98
C ASN A 520 2.66 -20.13 7.87
N SER A 521 1.83 -19.58 8.76
CA SER A 521 0.37 -19.75 8.76
C SER A 521 -0.31 -18.67 9.59
N ASN A 522 -1.40 -18.09 9.08
CA ASN A 522 -2.18 -17.07 9.79
C ASN A 522 -3.26 -17.66 10.72
N ARG A 523 -3.38 -18.99 10.77
CA ARG A 523 -4.36 -19.69 11.61
C ARG A 523 -3.87 -19.84 13.05
N VAL A 524 -4.81 -20.12 13.95
CA VAL A 524 -4.57 -20.39 15.38
C VAL A 524 -4.76 -21.89 15.62
N PHE A 525 -3.88 -22.47 16.44
CA PHE A 525 -3.78 -23.89 16.69
C PHE A 525 -3.99 -24.23 18.17
N ASP A 526 -4.44 -25.45 18.46
CA ASP A 526 -4.50 -26.01 19.81
C ASP A 526 -3.24 -26.84 20.15
N ASN A 527 -3.17 -27.34 21.38
CA ASN A 527 -2.08 -28.19 21.87
C ASN A 527 -1.98 -29.55 21.16
N THR A 528 -2.95 -29.93 20.33
CA THR A 528 -2.93 -31.16 19.52
C THR A 528 -2.42 -30.92 18.09
N GLY A 529 -2.05 -29.68 17.76
CA GLY A 529 -1.62 -29.27 16.40
C GLY A 529 -2.77 -29.08 15.41
N ASN A 530 -4.02 -29.21 15.86
CA ASN A 530 -5.22 -28.95 15.05
C ASN A 530 -5.61 -27.47 15.13
N PHE A 531 -6.53 -27.02 14.26
CA PHE A 531 -7.06 -25.66 14.34
C PHE A 531 -7.89 -25.45 15.61
N TYR A 532 -7.70 -24.31 16.26
CA TYR A 532 -8.29 -23.99 17.55
C TYR A 532 -9.82 -23.96 17.52
N ASN A 533 -10.47 -24.81 18.32
CA ASN A 533 -11.93 -24.94 18.35
C ASN A 533 -12.56 -24.04 19.41
N VAL A 534 -13.00 -22.86 18.97
CA VAL A 534 -13.59 -21.81 19.81
C VAL A 534 -14.77 -22.29 20.66
N SER A 535 -15.60 -23.19 20.13
CA SER A 535 -16.78 -23.74 20.83
C SER A 535 -16.43 -24.55 22.09
N ARG A 536 -15.13 -24.85 22.32
CA ARG A 536 -14.62 -25.50 23.54
C ARG A 536 -14.10 -24.49 24.59
N ALA A 537 -14.15 -23.19 24.32
CA ALA A 537 -13.66 -22.12 25.20
C ALA A 537 -14.69 -20.99 25.44
N VAL A 538 -15.95 -21.21 25.04
CA VAL A 538 -17.06 -20.24 25.20
C VAL A 538 -18.30 -20.90 25.78
N GLY A 539 -19.07 -20.13 26.55
CA GLY A 539 -20.36 -20.52 27.11
C GLY A 539 -21.50 -20.51 26.08
N PRO A 540 -22.72 -20.88 26.50
CA PRO A 540 -23.92 -20.89 25.64
C PRO A 540 -24.32 -19.52 25.10
N ASP A 541 -23.86 -18.44 25.74
CA ASP A 541 -24.01 -17.04 25.38
C ASP A 541 -22.93 -16.54 24.39
N THR A 542 -22.02 -17.43 23.97
CA THR A 542 -20.83 -17.14 23.14
C THR A 542 -19.80 -16.21 23.78
N LEU A 543 -19.90 -15.95 25.09
CA LEU A 543 -18.86 -15.28 25.86
C LEU A 543 -17.80 -16.28 26.33
N PHE A 544 -16.60 -15.79 26.61
CA PHE A 544 -15.50 -16.62 27.11
C PHE A 544 -15.84 -17.28 28.45
N ASP A 545 -15.58 -18.59 28.55
CA ASP A 545 -15.70 -19.37 29.79
C ASP A 545 -14.31 -19.88 30.21
N ALA A 546 -13.89 -19.50 31.42
CA ALA A 546 -12.58 -19.87 31.96
C ALA A 546 -12.45 -21.38 32.22
N GLN A 547 -13.49 -22.03 32.74
CA GLN A 547 -13.44 -23.46 33.07
C GLN A 547 -13.41 -24.31 31.80
N LEU A 548 -14.13 -23.90 30.75
CA LEU A 548 -14.06 -24.60 29.47
C LEU A 548 -12.69 -24.43 28.80
N TYR A 549 -12.12 -23.22 28.84
CA TYR A 549 -10.78 -22.93 28.35
C TYR A 549 -9.68 -23.72 29.06
N ASP A 550 -9.67 -23.72 30.41
CA ASP A 550 -8.69 -24.44 31.23
C ASP A 550 -8.74 -25.96 30.97
N ASN A 551 -9.92 -26.49 30.64
CA ASN A 551 -10.17 -27.88 30.26
C ASN A 551 -9.91 -28.20 28.76
N TYR A 552 -9.48 -27.23 27.95
CA TYR A 552 -9.18 -27.43 26.53
C TYR A 552 -7.69 -27.23 26.21
N SER A 553 -7.27 -26.02 25.85
CA SER A 553 -5.88 -25.72 25.49
C SER A 553 -5.60 -24.22 25.45
N PRO A 554 -4.31 -23.83 25.56
CA PRO A 554 -3.84 -22.54 25.09
C PRO A 554 -3.99 -22.41 23.57
N ALA A 555 -4.01 -21.17 23.08
CA ALA A 555 -3.93 -20.87 21.66
C ALA A 555 -2.48 -20.66 21.22
N TYR A 556 -2.05 -21.46 20.25
CA TYR A 556 -0.72 -21.40 19.65
C TYR A 556 -0.75 -20.76 18.25
N LEU A 557 0.37 -20.13 17.90
CA LEU A 557 0.58 -19.39 16.67
C LEU A 557 1.83 -19.93 15.94
N ALA A 558 1.79 -19.95 14.60
CA ALA A 558 2.97 -20.25 13.77
C ALA A 558 4.08 -19.19 13.96
N ALA A 559 5.34 -19.60 13.75
CA ALA A 559 6.50 -18.74 13.98
C ALA A 559 6.44 -17.40 13.20
N ALA A 560 6.00 -17.44 11.95
CA ALA A 560 5.80 -16.24 11.14
C ALA A 560 4.72 -15.30 11.72
N ASN A 561 3.59 -15.84 12.20
CA ASN A 561 2.46 -15.09 12.74
C ASN A 561 2.82 -14.37 14.05
N ILE A 562 3.60 -15.03 14.91
CA ILE A 562 4.17 -14.45 16.13
C ILE A 562 5.01 -13.21 15.79
N ILE A 563 5.87 -13.29 14.76
CA ILE A 563 6.71 -12.18 14.33
C ILE A 563 5.89 -11.03 13.74
N ILE A 564 4.83 -11.29 12.97
CA ILE A 564 3.92 -10.24 12.48
C ILE A 564 3.35 -9.42 13.63
N TYR A 565 2.88 -10.05 14.71
CA TYR A 565 2.35 -9.32 15.86
C TYR A 565 3.41 -8.46 16.55
N GLY A 566 4.63 -8.98 16.71
CA GLY A 566 5.76 -8.18 17.19
C GLY A 566 6.10 -6.99 16.28
N VAL A 567 6.09 -7.20 14.96
CA VAL A 567 6.32 -6.13 13.97
C VAL A 567 5.20 -5.09 13.98
N PHE A 568 3.94 -5.49 14.13
CA PHE A 568 2.82 -4.56 14.32
C PHE A 568 3.04 -3.69 15.56
N PHE A 569 3.32 -4.29 16.72
CA PHE A 569 3.60 -3.54 17.94
C PHE A 569 4.75 -2.54 17.78
N ALA A 570 5.82 -2.93 17.09
CA ALA A 570 6.94 -2.04 16.78
C ALA A 570 6.57 -0.91 15.80
N VAL A 571 5.80 -1.21 14.74
CA VAL A 571 5.50 -0.20 13.70
C VAL A 571 4.58 0.91 14.21
N TYR A 572 3.66 0.61 15.13
CA TYR A 572 2.74 1.61 15.70
C TYR A 572 3.48 2.70 16.49
N THR A 573 4.36 2.32 17.42
CA THR A 573 5.13 3.29 18.20
C THR A 573 6.27 3.90 17.40
N ALA A 574 6.88 3.16 16.46
CA ALA A 574 7.85 3.73 15.52
C ALA A 574 7.23 4.83 14.65
N THR A 575 5.98 4.67 14.23
CA THR A 575 5.23 5.69 13.47
C THR A 575 5.09 6.99 14.26
N LEU A 576 4.65 6.91 15.53
CA LEU A 576 4.50 8.09 16.39
C LEU A 576 5.85 8.76 16.66
N SER A 577 6.85 7.98 17.10
CA SER A 577 8.21 8.50 17.36
C SER A 577 8.85 9.10 16.10
N HIS A 578 8.67 8.50 14.93
CA HIS A 578 9.19 9.03 13.66
C HIS A 578 8.48 10.32 13.25
N ALA A 579 7.13 10.36 13.28
CA ALA A 579 6.38 11.57 12.97
C ALA A 579 6.77 12.73 13.90
N ILE A 580 6.92 12.48 15.22
CA ILE A 580 7.35 13.49 16.19
C ILE A 580 8.81 13.93 15.95
N LEU A 581 9.72 13.02 15.59
CA LEU A 581 11.11 13.39 15.36
C LEU A 581 11.32 14.15 14.04
N TYR A 582 10.72 13.69 12.95
CA TYR A 582 10.96 14.24 11.60
C TYR A 582 9.97 15.35 11.24
N HIS A 583 8.67 15.16 11.49
CA HIS A 583 7.59 16.05 11.02
C HIS A 583 6.97 16.98 12.10
N ARG A 584 7.60 17.12 13.27
CA ARG A 584 7.11 18.02 14.35
C ARG A 584 6.86 19.45 13.90
N ARG A 585 7.67 20.00 12.99
CA ARG A 585 7.49 21.37 12.51
C ARG A 585 6.18 21.47 11.73
N ASP A 586 6.01 20.61 10.75
CA ASP A 586 4.84 20.53 9.86
C ASP A 586 3.56 20.31 10.67
N MET A 587 3.59 19.37 11.63
CA MET A 587 2.46 19.13 12.54
C MET A 587 2.16 20.35 13.41
N LEU A 588 3.16 20.97 14.06
CA LEU A 588 2.93 22.17 14.89
C LEU A 588 2.43 23.37 14.06
N HIS A 589 2.90 23.53 12.83
CA HIS A 589 2.41 24.54 11.90
C HIS A 589 0.96 24.28 11.51
N GLY A 590 0.59 23.04 11.17
CA GLY A 590 -0.80 22.68 10.86
C GLY A 590 -1.75 22.81 12.06
N PHE A 591 -1.35 22.41 13.27
CA PHE A 591 -2.15 22.63 14.49
C PHE A 591 -2.33 24.11 14.81
N LYS A 592 -1.27 24.93 14.67
CA LYS A 592 -1.36 26.39 14.81
C LYS A 592 -2.25 27.02 13.73
N SER A 593 -2.27 26.44 12.53
CA SER A 593 -3.09 26.86 11.39
C SER A 593 -4.59 26.67 11.63
N ILE A 594 -4.99 25.54 12.23
CA ILE A 594 -6.39 25.30 12.67
C ILE A 594 -6.86 26.39 13.64
N LEU A 595 -5.98 26.82 14.57
CA LEU A 595 -6.30 27.86 15.55
C LEU A 595 -6.26 29.29 14.96
N SER A 596 -5.58 29.51 13.83
CA SER A 596 -5.53 30.81 13.17
C SER A 596 -6.71 31.02 12.22
N PHE A 597 -7.85 31.44 12.77
CA PHE A 597 -8.98 31.94 11.98
C PHE A 597 -8.54 33.13 11.10
N GLY A 598 -8.81 33.06 9.79
CA GLY A 598 -8.69 34.19 8.87
C GLY A 598 -7.44 34.26 7.97
N ARG A 599 -6.45 33.37 8.11
CA ARG A 599 -5.34 33.24 7.13
C ARG A 599 -5.76 32.40 5.92
N LYS A 600 -5.26 32.74 4.72
CA LYS A 600 -5.52 31.92 3.53
C LYS A 600 -4.63 30.69 3.52
N THR A 601 -5.11 29.64 2.84
CA THR A 601 -4.37 28.38 2.63
C THR A 601 -3.08 28.59 1.82
N SER A 602 -3.09 29.52 0.85
CA SER A 602 -1.93 29.89 0.02
C SER A 602 -0.83 30.66 0.75
N ASP A 603 -1.18 31.46 1.77
CA ASP A 603 -0.20 32.12 2.65
C ASP A 603 0.66 31.11 3.44
N MET A 604 0.25 29.83 3.46
CA MET A 604 0.88 28.74 4.20
C MET A 604 1.61 27.72 3.33
N HIS A 605 1.21 27.53 2.06
CA HIS A 605 1.84 26.60 1.13
C HIS A 605 1.99 27.25 -0.25
N ARG A 606 3.23 27.46 -0.70
CA ARG A 606 3.57 28.25 -1.90
C ARG A 606 3.70 27.38 -3.17
N ASP A 607 2.79 26.42 -3.36
CA ASP A 607 2.76 25.48 -4.50
C ASP A 607 1.88 25.97 -5.67
N VAL A 608 2.24 25.58 -6.90
CA VAL A 608 1.52 25.95 -8.12
C VAL A 608 0.06 25.47 -8.13
N HIS A 609 -0.23 24.25 -7.65
CA HIS A 609 -1.59 23.71 -7.65
C HIS A 609 -2.45 24.34 -6.55
N VAL A 610 -1.85 24.71 -5.41
CA VAL A 610 -2.53 25.52 -4.38
C VAL A 610 -2.92 26.89 -4.93
N ARG A 611 -2.02 27.58 -5.63
CA ARG A 611 -2.30 28.88 -6.26
C ARG A 611 -3.40 28.80 -7.32
N LEU A 612 -3.38 27.77 -8.18
CA LEU A 612 -4.46 27.51 -9.15
C LEU A 612 -5.80 27.17 -8.48
N MET A 613 -5.80 26.71 -7.24
CA MET A 613 -7.02 26.36 -6.50
C MET A 613 -7.64 27.55 -5.75
N GLU A 614 -6.93 28.67 -5.56
CA GLU A 614 -7.44 29.87 -4.84
C GLU A 614 -8.69 30.49 -5.45
N GLN A 615 -8.87 30.34 -6.77
CA GLN A 615 -10.04 30.84 -7.50
C GLN A 615 -11.33 30.07 -7.19
N TYR A 616 -11.24 28.88 -6.60
CA TYR A 616 -12.39 28.09 -6.20
C TYR A 616 -12.76 28.33 -4.75
N LYS A 617 -14.07 28.36 -4.48
CA LYS A 617 -14.58 28.41 -3.11
C LYS A 617 -14.19 27.13 -2.35
N GLU A 618 -13.43 27.29 -1.27
CA GLU A 618 -13.14 26.20 -0.34
C GLU A 618 -14.36 25.82 0.52
N VAL A 619 -14.36 24.60 1.04
CA VAL A 619 -15.36 24.07 1.97
C VAL A 619 -14.95 24.40 3.41
N GLY A 620 -15.87 24.95 4.21
CA GLY A 620 -15.60 25.32 5.60
C GLY A 620 -15.33 24.10 6.48
N GLU A 621 -14.36 24.19 7.40
CA GLU A 621 -14.02 23.12 8.34
C GLU A 621 -15.21 22.71 9.22
N TRP A 622 -16.06 23.67 9.58
CA TRP A 622 -17.32 23.43 10.27
C TRP A 622 -18.24 22.44 9.54
N GLN A 623 -18.24 22.42 8.21
CA GLN A 623 -19.09 21.50 7.44
C GLN A 623 -18.64 20.05 7.64
N TYR A 624 -17.33 19.79 7.62
CA TYR A 624 -16.75 18.48 7.92
C TYR A 624 -16.92 18.09 9.39
N PHE A 625 -16.76 19.04 10.31
CA PHE A 625 -17.00 18.81 11.73
C PHE A 625 -18.47 18.43 12.03
N MET A 626 -19.43 19.13 11.40
CA MET A 626 -20.85 18.78 11.54
C MET A 626 -21.18 17.41 10.97
N ILE A 627 -20.58 17.01 9.84
CA ILE A 627 -20.71 15.65 9.31
C ILE A 627 -20.12 14.63 10.29
N LEU A 628 -18.94 14.89 10.85
CA LEU A 628 -18.31 14.01 11.83
C LEU A 628 -19.19 13.81 13.08
N VAL A 629 -19.75 14.89 13.65
CA VAL A 629 -20.65 14.82 14.81
C VAL A 629 -21.94 14.07 14.47
N ALA A 630 -22.55 14.34 13.30
CA ALA A 630 -23.75 13.64 12.85
C ALA A 630 -23.47 12.13 12.63
N ALA A 631 -22.33 11.78 12.04
CA ALA A 631 -21.92 10.41 11.80
C ALA A 631 -21.64 9.64 13.10
N ILE A 632 -20.97 10.26 14.08
CA ILE A 632 -20.82 9.71 15.43
C ILE A 632 -22.19 9.44 16.07
N GLY A 633 -23.14 10.38 15.95
CA GLY A 633 -24.51 10.21 16.43
C GLY A 633 -25.24 9.03 15.77
N LEU A 634 -25.12 8.89 14.44
CA LEU A 634 -25.67 7.75 13.69
C LEU A 634 -25.03 6.42 14.12
N GLY A 635 -23.71 6.39 14.36
CA GLY A 635 -23.02 5.21 14.86
C GLY A 635 -23.46 4.82 16.26
N ALA A 636 -23.55 5.79 17.17
CA ALA A 636 -23.97 5.57 18.54
C ALA A 636 -25.44 5.08 18.60
N ALA A 637 -26.31 5.63 17.76
CA ALA A 637 -27.69 5.15 17.59
C ALA A 637 -27.74 3.73 16.98
N GLY A 638 -26.92 3.46 15.95
CA GLY A 638 -26.84 2.14 15.31
C GLY A 638 -26.38 1.03 16.27
N VAL A 639 -25.43 1.35 17.15
CA VAL A 639 -24.96 0.43 18.21
C VAL A 639 -25.98 0.35 19.36
N GLY A 640 -26.50 1.47 19.85
CA GLY A 640 -27.34 1.51 21.06
C GLY A 640 -28.80 1.09 20.88
N ALA A 641 -29.37 1.20 19.67
CA ALA A 641 -30.77 0.88 19.41
C ALA A 641 -31.05 -0.62 19.17
N TYR A 642 -30.01 -1.45 19.08
CA TYR A 642 -30.12 -2.86 18.70
C TYR A 642 -29.25 -3.75 19.61
N ALA A 643 -29.56 -5.05 19.67
CA ALA A 643 -28.87 -6.01 20.54
C ALA A 643 -27.46 -6.38 20.00
N THR A 644 -26.53 -5.46 20.13
CA THR A 644 -25.11 -5.64 19.75
C THR A 644 -24.25 -6.25 20.86
N GLU A 645 -24.75 -6.37 22.08
CA GLU A 645 -23.99 -6.72 23.31
C GLU A 645 -22.83 -5.72 23.61
N THR A 646 -23.00 -4.45 23.20
CA THR A 646 -21.96 -3.41 23.31
C THR A 646 -22.51 -2.07 23.78
N SER A 647 -21.62 -1.25 24.36
CA SER A 647 -21.93 0.15 24.66
C SER A 647 -21.75 1.04 23.41
N PRO A 648 -22.63 2.04 23.17
CA PRO A 648 -22.42 3.07 22.13
C PRO A 648 -21.09 3.82 22.24
N ALA A 649 -20.47 3.85 23.43
CA ALA A 649 -19.17 4.48 23.65
C ALA A 649 -18.04 3.92 22.76
N VAL A 650 -18.19 2.69 22.25
CA VAL A 650 -17.27 2.07 21.27
C VAL A 650 -16.98 2.98 20.07
N VAL A 651 -17.99 3.74 19.61
CA VAL A 651 -17.85 4.68 18.48
C VAL A 651 -16.87 5.81 18.83
N LEU A 652 -17.02 6.41 20.01
CA LEU A 652 -16.17 7.51 20.47
C LEU A 652 -14.72 7.06 20.66
N TYR A 653 -14.49 5.87 21.23
CA TYR A 653 -13.14 5.34 21.40
C TYR A 653 -12.47 4.99 20.06
N GLY A 654 -13.21 4.47 19.09
CA GLY A 654 -12.69 4.23 17.73
C GLY A 654 -12.29 5.52 17.03
N VAL A 655 -13.11 6.58 17.13
CA VAL A 655 -12.77 7.91 16.61
C VAL A 655 -11.58 8.52 17.32
N PHE A 656 -11.46 8.36 18.64
CA PHE A 656 -10.31 8.82 19.42
C PHE A 656 -9.00 8.15 18.97
N LEU A 657 -9.02 6.83 18.74
CA LEU A 657 -7.87 6.11 18.20
C LEU A 657 -7.48 6.62 16.80
N ALA A 658 -8.48 6.83 15.92
CA ALA A 658 -8.25 7.39 14.60
C ALA A 658 -7.65 8.81 14.67
N ALA A 659 -8.16 9.69 15.54
CA ALA A 659 -7.69 11.06 15.68
C ALA A 659 -6.20 11.17 16.05
N ILE A 660 -5.66 10.21 16.82
CA ILE A 660 -4.22 10.15 17.17
C ILE A 660 -3.37 9.72 15.97
N PHE A 661 -3.81 8.71 15.22
CA PHE A 661 -2.98 8.02 14.25
C PHE A 661 -3.17 8.47 12.79
N VAL A 662 -4.29 9.10 12.43
CA VAL A 662 -4.57 9.58 11.06
C VAL A 662 -3.49 10.52 10.54
N ILE A 663 -3.05 11.52 11.32
CA ILE A 663 -2.04 12.49 10.85
C ILE A 663 -0.66 11.82 10.69
N PRO A 664 -0.09 11.12 11.69
CA PRO A 664 1.18 10.40 11.53
C PRO A 664 1.19 9.40 10.38
N ILE A 665 0.14 8.57 10.25
CA ILE A 665 0.05 7.56 9.18
C ILE A 665 -0.16 8.23 7.83
N GLY A 666 -0.99 9.28 7.75
CA GLY A 666 -1.28 9.99 6.52
C GLY A 666 -0.07 10.73 5.95
N ILE A 667 0.75 11.36 6.79
CA ILE A 667 2.01 11.99 6.34
C ILE A 667 2.90 10.94 5.71
N ILE A 668 3.18 9.84 6.42
CA ILE A 668 4.00 8.72 5.91
C ILE A 668 3.41 8.16 4.61
N TYR A 669 2.10 7.90 4.57
CA TYR A 669 1.44 7.29 3.41
C TYR A 669 1.50 8.20 2.18
N SER A 670 1.22 9.50 2.34
CA SER A 670 1.25 10.48 1.24
C SER A 670 2.65 10.67 0.63
N ILE A 671 3.72 10.50 1.43
CA ILE A 671 5.12 10.65 1.03
C ILE A 671 5.72 9.34 0.47
N THR A 672 5.29 8.17 0.96
CA THR A 672 5.94 6.86 0.69
C THR A 672 5.07 5.83 -0.03
N ASN A 673 3.77 6.10 -0.18
CA ASN A 673 2.76 5.16 -0.69
C ASN A 673 2.64 3.85 0.13
N VAL A 674 3.07 3.85 1.41
CA VAL A 674 2.90 2.72 2.35
C VAL A 674 1.89 3.08 3.44
N GLN A 675 0.77 2.35 3.51
CA GLN A 675 -0.30 2.58 4.49
C GLN A 675 -0.13 1.66 5.71
N ILE A 676 0.14 2.24 6.88
CA ILE A 676 0.26 1.48 8.12
C ILE A 676 -1.15 1.19 8.67
N THR A 677 -1.53 -0.08 8.67
CA THR A 677 -2.88 -0.52 9.07
C THR A 677 -3.02 -0.61 10.59
N LEU A 678 -4.04 0.03 11.18
CA LEU A 678 -4.36 -0.04 12.63
C LEU A 678 -5.09 -1.33 13.07
N ASN A 679 -5.21 -2.33 12.20
CA ASN A 679 -5.96 -3.57 12.40
C ASN A 679 -5.72 -4.19 13.79
N VAL A 680 -4.48 -4.61 14.07
CA VAL A 680 -4.11 -5.28 15.34
C VAL A 680 -4.16 -4.33 16.54
N LEU A 681 -3.89 -3.03 16.37
CA LEU A 681 -3.93 -2.07 17.47
C LEU A 681 -5.37 -1.87 17.98
N ALA A 682 -6.33 -1.78 17.07
CA ALA A 682 -7.74 -1.67 17.41
C ALA A 682 -8.27 -2.96 18.05
N GLU A 683 -7.79 -4.13 17.62
CA GLU A 683 -8.10 -5.41 18.25
C GLU A 683 -7.52 -5.52 19.68
N LEU A 684 -6.26 -5.13 19.88
CA LEU A 684 -5.61 -5.10 21.19
C LEU A 684 -6.39 -4.20 22.18
N PHE A 685 -6.69 -2.95 21.81
CA PHE A 685 -7.44 -2.06 22.70
C PHE A 685 -8.90 -2.50 22.90
N GLY A 686 -9.58 -2.96 21.85
CA GLY A 686 -10.94 -3.48 21.94
C GLY A 686 -11.04 -4.69 22.87
N GLY A 687 -10.08 -5.61 22.77
CA GLY A 687 -10.00 -6.81 23.62
C GLY A 687 -9.58 -6.53 25.07
N LEU A 688 -8.79 -5.47 25.31
CA LEU A 688 -8.50 -5.00 26.68
C LEU A 688 -9.73 -4.35 27.33
N TRP A 689 -10.56 -3.65 26.55
CA TRP A 689 -11.74 -2.93 27.04
C TRP A 689 -12.97 -3.84 27.21
N PHE A 690 -13.10 -4.86 26.37
CA PHE A 690 -14.21 -5.83 26.38
C PHE A 690 -13.68 -7.28 26.43
N PRO A 691 -12.95 -7.66 27.49
CA PRO A 691 -12.34 -8.99 27.59
C PRO A 691 -13.41 -10.09 27.59
N GLY A 692 -13.25 -11.10 26.72
CA GLY A 692 -14.20 -12.21 26.60
C GLY A 692 -15.39 -11.94 25.68
N ASN A 693 -15.53 -10.73 25.12
CA ASN A 693 -16.61 -10.37 24.20
C ASN A 693 -16.05 -10.06 22.79
N ALA A 694 -16.04 -11.09 21.95
CA ALA A 694 -15.56 -11.02 20.58
C ALA A 694 -16.36 -10.07 19.69
N VAL A 695 -17.67 -9.97 19.90
CA VAL A 695 -18.55 -9.06 19.15
C VAL A 695 -18.19 -7.61 19.46
N ALA A 696 -17.93 -7.30 20.74
CA ALA A 696 -17.53 -5.96 21.19
C ALA A 696 -16.19 -5.52 20.63
N MET A 697 -15.20 -6.40 20.69
CA MET A 697 -13.90 -6.17 20.07
C MET A 697 -14.05 -5.92 18.56
N ASN A 698 -14.89 -6.68 17.86
CA ASN A 698 -15.15 -6.48 16.42
C ASN A 698 -15.81 -5.15 16.07
N TYR A 699 -16.75 -4.64 16.89
CA TYR A 699 -17.29 -3.29 16.70
C TYR A 699 -16.24 -2.20 16.97
N PHE A 700 -15.40 -2.36 18.01
CA PHE A 700 -14.30 -1.42 18.29
C PHE A 700 -13.28 -1.40 17.17
N LYS A 701 -12.85 -2.59 16.72
CA LYS A 701 -11.99 -2.81 15.54
C LYS A 701 -12.54 -2.06 14.33
N SER A 702 -13.84 -2.22 14.06
CA SER A 702 -14.50 -1.54 12.95
C SER A 702 -14.37 -0.02 13.07
N TYR A 703 -14.74 0.60 14.20
CA TYR A 703 -14.63 2.05 14.35
C TYR A 703 -13.20 2.59 14.47
N GLY A 704 -12.22 1.80 14.92
CA GLY A 704 -10.81 2.23 15.01
C GLY A 704 -10.03 2.11 13.70
N TYR A 705 -10.08 0.94 13.06
CA TYR A 705 -9.35 0.67 11.82
C TYR A 705 -10.03 1.30 10.59
N VAL A 706 -11.34 1.03 10.41
CA VAL A 706 -12.07 1.32 9.16
C VAL A 706 -12.22 2.83 8.97
N THR A 707 -12.50 3.56 10.06
CA THR A 707 -12.46 5.03 10.10
C THR A 707 -11.14 5.59 9.58
N THR A 708 -10.00 5.06 10.05
CA THR A 708 -8.66 5.52 9.65
C THR A 708 -8.40 5.21 8.18
N ALA A 709 -8.74 4.00 7.72
CA ALA A 709 -8.59 3.60 6.33
C ALA A 709 -9.42 4.49 5.38
N HIS A 710 -10.71 4.71 5.67
CA HIS A 710 -11.55 5.62 4.86
C HIS A 710 -11.05 7.07 4.93
N THR A 711 -10.58 7.55 6.09
CA THR A 711 -10.02 8.90 6.22
C THR A 711 -8.87 9.11 5.23
N LEU A 712 -7.97 8.13 5.11
CA LEU A 712 -6.85 8.20 4.18
C LEU A 712 -7.29 8.07 2.72
N ASN A 713 -8.26 7.22 2.41
CA ASN A 713 -8.81 7.09 1.05
C ASN A 713 -9.52 8.39 0.60
N PHE A 714 -10.32 9.02 1.48
CA PHE A 714 -10.94 10.31 1.19
C PHE A 714 -9.92 11.45 1.10
N ALA A 715 -8.85 11.43 1.90
CA ALA A 715 -7.74 12.39 1.77
C ALA A 715 -7.00 12.22 0.43
N GLN A 716 -6.81 10.97 -0.02
CA GLN A 716 -6.27 10.66 -1.34
C GLN A 716 -7.16 11.22 -2.46
N ASP A 717 -8.48 11.02 -2.41
CA ASP A 717 -9.43 11.62 -3.36
C ASP A 717 -9.41 13.16 -3.34
N LEU A 718 -9.28 13.78 -2.16
CA LEU A 718 -9.16 15.24 -2.04
C LEU A 718 -7.87 15.75 -2.73
N LYS A 719 -6.76 15.01 -2.64
CA LYS A 719 -5.53 15.32 -3.42
C LYS A 719 -5.73 15.08 -4.92
N LEU A 720 -6.43 14.02 -5.32
CA LEU A 720 -6.77 13.75 -6.72
C LEU A 720 -7.58 14.88 -7.34
N ALA A 721 -8.59 15.38 -6.61
CA ALA A 721 -9.38 16.54 -6.99
C ALA A 721 -8.55 17.83 -7.04
N HIS A 722 -7.62 18.02 -6.10
CA HIS A 722 -6.71 19.17 -6.07
C HIS A 722 -5.77 19.20 -7.28
N TYR A 723 -5.18 18.07 -7.67
CA TYR A 723 -4.33 17.97 -8.86
C TYR A 723 -5.08 18.15 -10.17
N MET A 724 -6.36 17.77 -10.24
CA MET A 724 -7.21 17.94 -11.43
C MET A 724 -8.02 19.24 -11.42
N HIS A 725 -7.71 20.15 -10.50
CA HIS A 725 -8.33 21.47 -10.33
C HIS A 725 -9.87 21.42 -10.30
N ILE A 726 -10.39 20.46 -9.56
CA ILE A 726 -11.83 20.26 -9.35
C ILE A 726 -12.28 21.14 -8.19
N PRO A 727 -13.33 21.98 -8.34
CA PRO A 727 -13.81 22.86 -7.27
C PRO A 727 -14.07 22.09 -5.96
N PRO A 728 -13.53 22.49 -4.79
CA PRO A 728 -13.67 21.71 -3.56
C PRO A 728 -15.12 21.43 -3.13
N VAL A 729 -16.02 22.39 -3.37
CA VAL A 729 -17.47 22.24 -3.11
C VAL A 729 -18.10 21.18 -4.02
N ALA A 730 -17.61 21.01 -5.26
CA ALA A 730 -18.11 19.99 -6.17
C ALA A 730 -17.70 18.58 -5.70
N THR A 731 -16.42 18.42 -5.37
CA THR A 731 -15.87 17.19 -4.77
C THR A 731 -16.62 16.81 -3.50
N PHE A 732 -16.93 17.79 -2.65
CA PHE A 732 -17.65 17.57 -1.39
C PHE A 732 -19.03 16.93 -1.59
N TRP A 733 -19.86 17.50 -2.47
CA TRP A 733 -21.20 16.95 -2.73
C TRP A 733 -21.15 15.60 -3.46
N ALA A 734 -20.20 15.42 -4.39
CA ALA A 734 -20.04 14.16 -5.11
C ALA A 734 -19.65 13.00 -4.17
N GLN A 735 -18.69 13.21 -3.26
CA GLN A 735 -18.25 12.19 -2.31
C GLN A 735 -19.32 11.88 -1.26
N ILE A 736 -20.05 12.87 -0.74
CA ILE A 736 -21.17 12.63 0.19
C ILE A 736 -22.27 11.81 -0.49
N TYR A 737 -22.66 12.18 -1.71
CA TYR A 737 -23.66 11.44 -2.47
C TYR A 737 -23.23 9.99 -2.73
N ALA A 738 -22.01 9.79 -3.25
CA ALA A 738 -21.47 8.46 -3.52
C ALA A 738 -21.40 7.61 -2.23
N THR A 739 -21.01 8.21 -1.11
CA THR A 739 -20.97 7.55 0.21
C THR A 739 -22.35 7.08 0.66
N VAL A 740 -23.36 7.95 0.58
CA VAL A 740 -24.73 7.61 0.99
C VAL A 740 -25.28 6.47 0.12
N VAL A 741 -25.15 6.58 -1.21
CA VAL A 741 -25.64 5.57 -2.16
C VAL A 741 -24.92 4.24 -1.99
N SER A 742 -23.58 4.24 -1.84
CA SER A 742 -22.81 3.01 -1.67
C SER A 742 -23.12 2.30 -0.35
N SER A 743 -23.29 3.02 0.77
CA SER A 743 -23.69 2.41 2.04
C SER A 743 -25.03 1.67 1.95
N PHE A 744 -26.03 2.23 1.25
CA PHE A 744 -27.31 1.54 1.02
C PHE A 744 -27.16 0.32 0.10
N ILE A 745 -26.44 0.44 -1.01
CA ILE A 745 -26.28 -0.64 -1.99
C ILE A 745 -25.50 -1.81 -1.40
N CYS A 746 -24.36 -1.56 -0.76
CA CYS A 746 -23.55 -2.61 -0.12
C CYS A 746 -24.33 -3.32 0.99
N THR A 747 -25.13 -2.60 1.80
CA THR A 747 -25.95 -3.24 2.83
C THR A 747 -27.13 -4.03 2.24
N ALA A 748 -27.73 -3.58 1.13
CA ALA A 748 -28.78 -4.31 0.44
C ALA A 748 -28.27 -5.64 -0.15
N ILE A 749 -27.04 -5.65 -0.68
CA ILE A 749 -26.40 -6.84 -1.25
C ILE A 749 -25.95 -7.81 -0.18
N LEU A 750 -25.39 -7.30 0.92
CA LEU A 750 -25.14 -8.09 2.13
C LEU A 750 -26.43 -8.79 2.59
N ASN A 751 -27.55 -8.06 2.68
CA ASN A 751 -28.84 -8.64 3.01
C ASN A 751 -29.28 -9.71 1.99
N PHE A 752 -29.05 -9.49 0.68
CA PHE A 752 -29.30 -10.51 -0.35
C PHE A 752 -28.46 -11.77 -0.10
N GLN A 753 -27.14 -11.64 0.07
CA GLN A 753 -26.22 -12.74 0.35
C GLN A 753 -26.69 -13.57 1.56
N MET A 754 -27.07 -12.91 2.66
CA MET A 754 -27.46 -13.57 3.91
C MET A 754 -28.91 -14.08 3.97
N THR A 755 -29.74 -13.76 2.98
CA THR A 755 -31.16 -14.18 2.95
C THR A 755 -31.56 -15.02 1.75
N LYS A 756 -30.78 -15.01 0.67
CA LYS A 756 -31.10 -15.69 -0.60
C LYS A 756 -30.09 -16.76 -1.02
N ILE A 757 -28.83 -16.67 -0.60
CA ILE A 757 -27.83 -17.70 -0.91
C ILE A 757 -27.97 -18.83 0.14
N PRO A 758 -28.32 -20.07 -0.26
CA PRO A 758 -28.33 -21.21 0.64
C PRO A 758 -26.90 -21.60 1.03
N ASP A 759 -26.72 -22.05 2.27
CA ASP A 759 -25.45 -22.58 2.79
C ASP A 759 -24.23 -21.66 2.59
N VAL A 760 -24.48 -20.34 2.61
CA VAL A 760 -23.45 -19.29 2.56
C VAL A 760 -22.46 -19.45 3.72
N CYS A 761 -21.17 -19.21 3.44
CA CYS A 761 -20.04 -19.46 4.35
C CYS A 761 -19.80 -20.92 4.74
N THR A 762 -20.39 -21.91 4.06
CA THR A 762 -20.02 -23.32 4.23
C THR A 762 -18.89 -23.73 3.26
N PRO A 763 -17.99 -24.68 3.62
CA PRO A 763 -16.90 -25.12 2.73
C PRO A 763 -17.35 -25.80 1.43
N HIS A 764 -18.62 -26.22 1.34
CA HIS A 764 -19.18 -26.99 0.22
C HIS A 764 -20.24 -26.20 -0.56
N GLN A 765 -20.29 -24.87 -0.41
CA GLN A 765 -21.23 -24.02 -1.14
C GLN A 765 -20.90 -24.05 -2.65
N VAL A 766 -21.91 -24.38 -3.47
CA VAL A 766 -21.76 -24.73 -4.90
C VAL A 766 -21.14 -23.60 -5.75
N ASP A 767 -21.46 -22.34 -5.45
CA ASP A 767 -20.96 -21.16 -6.18
C ASP A 767 -19.65 -20.61 -5.56
N HIS A 768 -19.09 -21.31 -4.57
CA HIS A 768 -17.90 -20.98 -3.79
C HIS A 768 -17.99 -19.72 -2.91
N PHE A 769 -19.18 -19.37 -2.41
CA PHE A 769 -19.37 -18.37 -1.33
C PHE A 769 -18.95 -18.90 0.05
N ILE A 770 -17.68 -19.31 0.18
CA ILE A 770 -17.09 -19.97 1.35
C ILE A 770 -16.53 -19.00 2.41
N CYS A 771 -16.65 -17.69 2.20
CA CYS A 771 -16.34 -16.63 3.16
C CYS A 771 -14.89 -16.61 3.71
N PRO A 772 -13.84 -16.69 2.86
CA PRO A 772 -12.45 -16.86 3.30
C PRO A 772 -11.96 -15.74 4.23
N GLY A 773 -12.22 -14.48 3.89
CA GLY A 773 -11.82 -13.33 4.71
C GLY A 773 -12.53 -13.29 6.07
N ILE A 774 -13.79 -13.73 6.13
CA ILE A 774 -14.58 -13.75 7.37
C ILE A 774 -14.02 -14.82 8.32
N ASN A 775 -13.48 -15.92 7.81
CA ASN A 775 -12.79 -16.92 8.65
C ASN A 775 -11.51 -16.34 9.30
N THR A 776 -10.71 -15.54 8.58
CA THR A 776 -9.57 -14.82 9.18
C THR A 776 -10.05 -13.83 10.26
N PHE A 777 -11.17 -13.15 10.04
CA PHE A 777 -11.78 -12.25 11.02
C PHE A 777 -12.26 -12.97 12.27
N PHE A 778 -12.93 -14.10 12.08
CA PHE A 778 -13.33 -14.99 13.16
C PHE A 778 -12.11 -15.47 13.95
N THR A 779 -11.05 -15.94 13.29
CA THR A 779 -9.78 -16.35 13.92
C THR A 779 -9.16 -15.24 14.77
N ALA A 780 -9.11 -14.00 14.28
CA ALA A 780 -8.62 -12.85 15.06
C ALA A 780 -9.57 -12.50 16.24
N SER A 781 -10.88 -12.71 16.07
CA SER A 781 -11.89 -12.59 17.13
C SER A 781 -11.71 -13.61 18.26
N VAL A 782 -11.15 -14.80 17.97
CA VAL A 782 -10.74 -15.76 18.99
C VAL A 782 -9.62 -15.17 19.83
N LEU A 783 -8.54 -14.74 19.16
CA LEU A 783 -7.30 -14.29 19.78
C LEU A 783 -7.50 -13.05 20.67
N TRP A 784 -8.06 -12.00 20.07
CA TRP A 784 -8.15 -10.68 20.70
C TRP A 784 -9.46 -10.45 21.44
N GLY A 785 -10.56 -11.09 21.00
CA GLY A 785 -11.88 -10.89 21.58
C GLY A 785 -12.24 -11.92 22.64
N THR A 786 -12.15 -13.20 22.28
CA THR A 786 -12.60 -14.33 23.11
C THR A 786 -11.60 -14.63 24.22
N LEU A 787 -10.38 -15.03 23.88
CA LEU A 787 -9.32 -15.29 24.87
C LEU A 787 -8.87 -13.99 25.54
N GLY A 788 -8.79 -12.93 24.75
CA GLY A 788 -8.45 -11.59 25.18
C GLY A 788 -6.93 -11.38 25.32
N PRO A 789 -6.41 -10.19 24.98
CA PRO A 789 -4.98 -9.89 25.01
C PRO A 789 -4.34 -10.09 26.38
N LYS A 790 -5.10 -9.94 27.48
CA LYS A 790 -4.59 -10.12 28.84
C LYS A 790 -4.05 -11.54 29.09
N ARG A 791 -4.65 -12.58 28.52
CA ARG A 791 -4.19 -13.98 28.71
C ARG A 791 -3.01 -14.33 27.82
N MET A 792 -2.95 -13.75 26.62
CA MET A 792 -1.92 -14.10 25.64
C MET A 792 -0.64 -13.27 25.78
N PHE A 793 -0.79 -11.98 26.07
CA PHE A 793 0.30 -10.99 26.13
C PHE A 793 0.45 -10.34 27.52
N GLY A 794 -0.51 -10.50 28.43
CA GLY A 794 -0.38 -10.00 29.80
C GLY A 794 0.64 -10.80 30.64
N GLN A 795 0.76 -10.44 31.91
CA GLN A 795 1.65 -11.13 32.86
C GLN A 795 1.26 -12.61 32.97
N GLY A 796 2.22 -13.52 32.76
CA GLY A 796 2.00 -14.96 32.70
C GLY A 796 1.71 -15.51 31.30
N GLY A 797 1.28 -14.66 30.35
CA GLY A 797 0.91 -15.07 29.00
C GLY A 797 2.09 -15.53 28.14
N ILE A 798 1.86 -16.55 27.31
CA ILE A 798 2.86 -17.21 26.43
C ILE A 798 3.65 -16.18 25.60
N TYR A 799 2.98 -15.14 25.11
CA TYR A 799 3.52 -14.15 24.18
C TYR A 799 3.82 -12.79 24.84
N ASN A 800 3.91 -12.73 26.17
CA ASN A 800 4.15 -11.49 26.93
C ASN A 800 5.38 -10.70 26.44
N SER A 801 6.46 -11.39 26.07
CA SER A 801 7.70 -10.75 25.60
C SER A 801 7.54 -10.00 24.26
N LEU A 802 6.49 -10.24 23.48
CA LEU A 802 6.20 -9.43 22.29
C LEU A 802 5.82 -7.98 22.66
N LEU A 803 5.33 -7.70 23.88
CA LEU A 803 5.04 -6.32 24.29
C LEU A 803 6.28 -5.43 24.34
N TYR A 804 7.48 -5.99 24.50
CA TYR A 804 8.73 -5.23 24.38
C TYR A 804 8.93 -4.64 22.97
N CYS A 805 8.29 -5.20 21.93
CA CYS A 805 8.33 -4.62 20.59
C CYS A 805 7.73 -3.21 20.53
N PHE A 806 6.74 -2.85 21.38
CA PHE A 806 6.28 -1.47 21.50
C PHE A 806 7.39 -0.52 21.96
N LEU A 807 8.21 -0.94 22.93
CA LEU A 807 9.34 -0.14 23.44
C LEU A 807 10.47 -0.06 22.41
N ILE A 808 10.78 -1.17 21.74
CA ILE A 808 11.74 -1.19 20.62
C ILE A 808 11.28 -0.23 19.51
N GLY A 809 10.01 -0.30 19.10
CA GLY A 809 9.43 0.60 18.12
C GLY A 809 9.49 2.07 18.53
N ALA A 810 9.18 2.38 19.79
CA ALA A 810 9.25 3.76 20.31
C ALA A 810 10.68 4.30 20.33
N ALA A 811 11.65 3.46 20.73
CA ALA A 811 13.04 3.85 20.93
C ALA A 811 13.86 3.89 19.63
N LEU A 812 13.67 2.94 18.70
CA LEU A 812 14.53 2.75 17.53
C LEU A 812 14.62 3.97 16.57
N PRO A 813 13.59 4.80 16.37
CA PRO A 813 13.72 6.04 15.59
C PRO A 813 14.69 7.07 16.18
N ILE A 814 14.89 7.06 17.50
CA ILE A 814 15.68 8.07 18.24
C ILE A 814 17.17 8.01 17.87
N PRO A 815 17.90 6.87 18.02
CA PRO A 815 19.31 6.81 17.65
C PRO A 815 19.51 7.08 16.15
N PHE A 816 18.62 6.61 15.27
CA PHE A 816 18.73 6.89 13.83
C PHE A 816 18.61 8.39 13.50
N TYR A 817 17.72 9.12 14.19
CA TYR A 817 17.59 10.58 14.02
C TYR A 817 18.84 11.36 14.44
N PHE A 818 19.60 10.89 15.43
CA PHE A 818 20.89 11.49 15.80
C PHE A 818 22.03 11.00 14.89
N LEU A 819 22.07 9.70 14.56
CA LEU A 819 23.12 9.10 13.74
C LEU A 819 23.12 9.62 12.29
N ARG A 820 21.96 9.99 11.71
CA ARG A 820 21.92 10.62 10.38
C ARG A 820 22.66 11.96 10.30
N LYS A 821 22.85 12.65 11.42
CA LYS A 821 23.67 13.89 11.48
C LYS A 821 25.17 13.63 11.40
N ARG A 822 25.61 12.39 11.69
CA ARG A 822 27.01 11.97 11.64
C ARG A 822 27.32 11.12 10.40
N PHE A 823 26.35 10.38 9.89
CA PHE A 823 26.49 9.49 8.75
C PHE A 823 25.46 9.82 7.66
N ARG A 824 25.92 10.45 6.57
CA ARG A 824 25.13 10.77 5.35
C ARG A 824 24.40 9.53 4.77
N SER A 825 24.91 8.33 5.04
CA SER A 825 24.26 7.07 4.69
C SER A 825 22.93 6.79 5.42
N LEU A 826 22.73 7.29 6.64
CA LEU A 826 21.51 7.02 7.42
C LEU A 826 20.38 8.04 7.21
N GLU A 827 20.63 9.02 6.35
CA GLU A 827 19.73 10.15 6.13
C GLU A 827 18.44 9.81 5.36
N HIS A 828 18.44 8.69 4.64
CA HIS A 828 17.30 8.21 3.84
C HIS A 828 16.45 7.15 4.57
N VAL A 829 16.74 6.88 5.85
CA VAL A 829 16.19 5.72 6.58
C VAL A 829 14.82 6.05 7.16
N HIS A 830 13.76 5.74 6.40
CA HIS A 830 12.38 5.93 6.84
C HIS A 830 11.90 4.73 7.68
N LEU A 831 12.31 4.70 8.95
CA LEU A 831 12.24 3.51 9.80
C LEU A 831 10.85 2.84 9.94
N PRO A 832 9.70 3.54 10.03
CA PRO A 832 8.39 2.87 10.05
C PRO A 832 8.11 2.05 8.79
N VAL A 833 8.58 2.50 7.62
CA VAL A 833 8.42 1.81 6.32
C VAL A 833 9.37 0.60 6.20
N ILE A 834 10.53 0.69 6.85
CA ILE A 834 11.44 -0.46 7.02
C ILE A 834 10.72 -1.53 7.85
N ILE A 835 10.31 -1.20 9.08
CA ILE A 835 9.62 -2.14 9.99
C ILE A 835 8.37 -2.74 9.32
N TYR A 836 7.60 -1.95 8.58
CA TYR A 836 6.42 -2.39 7.83
C TYR A 836 6.68 -3.59 6.90
N GLY A 837 7.88 -3.73 6.32
CA GLY A 837 8.21 -4.87 5.46
C GLY A 837 8.18 -6.24 6.17
N GLY A 838 8.27 -6.28 7.50
CA GLY A 838 8.08 -7.50 8.30
C GLY A 838 6.62 -7.89 8.51
N LEU A 839 5.66 -7.15 7.93
CA LEU A 839 4.23 -7.50 7.94
C LEU A 839 3.80 -8.36 6.73
N ILE A 840 4.74 -8.70 5.83
CA ILE A 840 4.44 -9.50 4.64
C ILE A 840 4.11 -10.97 4.94
N TRP A 841 4.57 -11.48 6.07
CA TRP A 841 4.41 -12.88 6.45
C TRP A 841 2.94 -13.27 6.65
N ALA A 842 2.66 -14.56 6.80
CA ALA A 842 1.38 -15.20 7.17
C ALA A 842 0.09 -14.44 6.79
N PRO A 843 -0.52 -14.71 5.61
CA PRO A 843 -0.24 -15.83 4.70
C PRO A 843 0.83 -15.56 3.64
N GLY A 844 1.31 -14.32 3.50
CA GLY A 844 2.31 -13.97 2.48
C GLY A 844 3.72 -14.47 2.82
N SER A 845 4.64 -14.32 1.85
CA SER A 845 6.04 -14.72 1.97
C SER A 845 6.96 -13.80 1.15
N ILE A 846 8.28 -14.03 1.14
CA ILE A 846 9.21 -13.27 0.28
C ILE A 846 8.82 -13.36 -1.21
N ALA A 847 8.13 -14.43 -1.61
CA ALA A 847 7.60 -14.61 -2.97
C ALA A 847 6.68 -13.47 -3.43
N ASN A 848 6.04 -12.74 -2.51
CA ASN A 848 5.08 -11.67 -2.80
C ASN A 848 5.69 -10.24 -2.80
N ILE A 849 7.02 -10.11 -2.65
CA ILE A 849 7.73 -8.81 -2.70
C ILE A 849 9.00 -8.86 -3.53
N TRP A 850 9.76 -9.96 -3.48
CA TRP A 850 10.98 -10.12 -4.26
C TRP A 850 10.80 -9.90 -5.78
N PRO A 851 9.73 -10.41 -6.44
CA PRO A 851 9.54 -10.21 -7.88
C PRO A 851 9.40 -8.73 -8.28
N ALA A 852 8.87 -7.89 -7.39
CA ALA A 852 8.70 -6.46 -7.66
C ALA A 852 10.03 -5.70 -7.69
N VAL A 853 11.08 -6.18 -7.00
CA VAL A 853 12.32 -5.43 -6.80
C VAL A 853 13.13 -5.24 -8.10
N PRO A 854 13.39 -6.28 -8.93
CA PRO A 854 14.04 -6.09 -10.22
C PRO A 854 13.25 -5.18 -11.17
N VAL A 855 11.93 -5.29 -11.17
CA VAL A 855 11.04 -4.45 -11.99
C VAL A 855 11.10 -2.99 -11.53
N ALA A 856 11.05 -2.75 -10.21
CA ALA A 856 11.15 -1.41 -9.64
C ALA A 856 12.49 -0.75 -9.98
N TRP A 857 13.59 -1.51 -9.97
CA TRP A 857 14.92 -1.01 -10.35
C TRP A 857 14.97 -0.68 -11.85
N LEU A 858 14.46 -1.56 -12.70
CA LEU A 858 14.42 -1.34 -14.15
C LEU A 858 13.66 -0.06 -14.48
N PHE A 859 12.44 0.11 -13.98
CA PHE A 859 11.61 1.26 -14.32
C PHE A 859 12.05 2.55 -13.61
N ASN A 860 12.25 2.54 -12.29
CA ASN A 860 12.48 3.78 -11.51
C ASN A 860 13.94 4.17 -11.33
N VAL A 861 14.91 3.30 -11.67
CA VAL A 861 16.34 3.64 -11.66
C VAL A 861 16.90 3.67 -13.07
N PHE A 862 16.83 2.55 -13.80
CA PHE A 862 17.49 2.43 -15.09
C PHE A 862 16.79 3.27 -16.18
N ILE A 863 15.49 3.03 -16.38
CA ILE A 863 14.69 3.75 -17.39
C ILE A 863 14.54 5.21 -16.98
N LYS A 864 14.09 5.50 -15.74
CA LYS A 864 13.89 6.89 -15.28
C LYS A 864 15.13 7.79 -15.42
N LYS A 865 16.34 7.29 -15.13
CA LYS A 865 17.58 8.09 -15.25
C LYS A 865 18.04 8.32 -16.69
N ARG A 866 17.76 7.40 -17.63
CA ARG A 866 18.24 7.48 -19.02
C ARG A 866 17.19 7.98 -20.01
N TYR A 867 15.92 7.79 -19.69
CA TYR A 867 14.77 8.02 -20.57
C TYR A 867 13.62 8.66 -19.79
N LEU A 868 13.88 9.77 -19.09
CA LEU A 868 12.92 10.42 -18.20
C LEU A 868 11.62 10.81 -18.91
N ALA A 869 11.70 11.34 -20.14
CA ALA A 869 10.52 11.71 -20.93
C ALA A 869 9.68 10.48 -21.34
N TRP A 870 10.32 9.35 -21.67
CA TRP A 870 9.62 8.09 -21.89
C TRP A 870 8.95 7.60 -20.59
N TRP A 871 9.69 7.61 -19.48
CA TRP A 871 9.19 7.17 -18.17
C TRP A 871 7.96 7.98 -17.75
N GLY A 872 8.06 9.31 -17.72
CA GLY A 872 6.96 10.19 -17.34
C GLY A 872 5.74 10.11 -18.29
N LYS A 873 5.94 9.71 -19.55
CA LYS A 873 4.86 9.58 -20.53
C LYS A 873 4.13 8.25 -20.47
N TYR A 874 4.82 7.14 -20.18
CA TYR A 874 4.25 5.78 -20.31
C TYR A 874 4.20 4.97 -19.02
N ASN A 875 5.10 5.18 -18.04
CA ASN A 875 5.24 4.32 -16.85
C ASN A 875 3.92 4.15 -16.07
N TYR A 876 3.30 5.27 -15.69
CA TYR A 876 2.03 5.29 -14.97
C TYR A 876 0.85 4.75 -15.79
N ILE A 877 0.94 4.77 -17.12
CA ILE A 877 -0.10 4.24 -18.01
C ILE A 877 0.01 2.71 -18.09
N THR A 878 1.22 2.15 -18.07
CA THR A 878 1.46 0.70 -18.11
C THR A 878 0.82 -0.02 -16.92
N THR A 879 1.07 0.45 -15.69
CA THR A 879 0.43 -0.10 -14.47
C THR A 879 -1.09 0.01 -14.53
N THR A 880 -1.64 1.15 -14.96
CA THR A 880 -3.10 1.32 -15.09
C THR A 880 -3.69 0.38 -16.15
N ALA A 881 -3.02 0.21 -17.28
CA ALA A 881 -3.42 -0.71 -18.34
C ALA A 881 -3.43 -2.16 -17.85
N PHE A 882 -2.38 -2.58 -17.12
CA PHE A 882 -2.30 -3.92 -16.54
C PHE A 882 -3.38 -4.15 -15.48
N SER A 883 -3.56 -3.21 -14.56
CA SER A 883 -4.58 -3.28 -13.50
C SER A 883 -6.00 -3.40 -14.06
N ALA A 884 -6.33 -2.59 -15.08
CA ALA A 884 -7.63 -2.66 -15.74
C ALA A 884 -7.82 -3.93 -16.56
N ALA A 885 -6.76 -4.39 -17.24
CA ALA A 885 -6.79 -5.61 -18.05
C ALA A 885 -6.96 -6.87 -17.20
N ILE A 886 -6.23 -6.98 -16.08
CA ILE A 886 -6.34 -8.10 -15.13
C ILE A 886 -7.76 -8.16 -14.55
N ALA A 887 -8.31 -7.04 -14.08
CA ALA A 887 -9.66 -7.01 -13.50
C ALA A 887 -10.75 -7.42 -14.51
N ILE A 888 -10.68 -6.93 -15.76
CA ILE A 888 -11.65 -7.30 -16.80
C ILE A 888 -11.43 -8.75 -17.26
N SER A 889 -10.18 -9.20 -17.38
CA SER A 889 -9.84 -10.58 -17.75
C SER A 889 -10.32 -11.58 -16.71
N ALA A 890 -10.11 -11.31 -15.42
CA ALA A 890 -10.63 -12.12 -14.30
C ALA A 890 -12.16 -12.27 -14.34
N ILE A 891 -12.90 -11.20 -14.66
CA ILE A 891 -14.36 -11.27 -14.84
C ILE A 891 -14.74 -12.19 -16.01
N VAL A 892 -14.02 -12.11 -17.14
CA VAL A 892 -14.29 -12.96 -18.31
C VAL A 892 -13.94 -14.42 -18.02
N ILE A 893 -12.75 -14.71 -17.45
CA ILE A 893 -12.34 -16.06 -17.03
C ILE A 893 -13.36 -16.66 -16.06
N PHE A 894 -13.84 -15.86 -15.11
CA PHE A 894 -14.85 -16.27 -14.15
C PHE A 894 -16.16 -16.70 -14.85
N PHE A 895 -16.78 -15.84 -15.64
CA PHE A 895 -18.08 -16.18 -16.28
C PHE A 895 -17.95 -17.21 -17.40
N ALA A 896 -16.85 -17.21 -18.16
CA ALA A 896 -16.67 -18.12 -19.29
C ALA A 896 -16.21 -19.52 -18.86
N VAL A 897 -15.51 -19.67 -17.73
CA VAL A 897 -14.79 -20.91 -17.41
C VAL A 897 -14.92 -21.37 -15.95
N GLN A 898 -14.73 -20.48 -14.97
CA GLN A 898 -14.84 -20.88 -13.54
C GLN A 898 -16.29 -21.15 -13.11
N TRP A 899 -17.25 -20.33 -13.57
CA TRP A 899 -18.68 -20.47 -13.28
C TRP A 899 -19.31 -21.75 -13.85
N PRO A 900 -19.07 -22.16 -15.12
CA PRO A 900 -19.46 -23.47 -15.61
C PRO A 900 -18.63 -24.63 -15.03
N ASN A 901 -17.70 -24.36 -14.11
CA ASN A 901 -16.83 -25.34 -13.44
C ASN A 901 -16.07 -26.25 -14.42
N VAL A 902 -15.53 -25.63 -15.48
CA VAL A 902 -14.56 -26.30 -16.35
C VAL A 902 -13.22 -26.31 -15.61
N VAL A 903 -12.56 -27.47 -15.59
CA VAL A 903 -11.26 -27.67 -14.92
C VAL A 903 -10.27 -28.21 -15.93
N ILE A 904 -9.11 -27.55 -16.08
CA ILE A 904 -7.99 -28.07 -16.84
C ILE A 904 -7.06 -28.82 -15.88
N ASP A 905 -7.21 -30.15 -15.83
CA ASP A 905 -6.35 -31.03 -15.04
C ASP A 905 -5.06 -31.36 -15.82
N TRP A 906 -3.93 -30.81 -15.36
CA TRP A 906 -2.59 -31.16 -15.83
C TRP A 906 -1.53 -30.75 -14.81
N SER A 907 -0.29 -31.19 -15.01
CA SER A 907 0.82 -30.96 -14.07
C SER A 907 1.06 -29.47 -13.75
N GLY A 908 0.88 -28.57 -14.71
CA GLY A 908 1.04 -27.13 -14.49
C GLY A 908 -0.01 -26.49 -13.59
N ASN A 909 -1.15 -27.15 -13.37
CA ASN A 909 -2.17 -26.69 -12.43
C ASN A 909 -2.09 -27.44 -11.08
N ASN A 910 -1.64 -28.69 -11.07
CA ASN A 910 -1.62 -29.52 -9.84
C ASN A 910 -0.34 -29.33 -9.00
N ARG A 911 0.83 -29.25 -9.64
CA ARG A 911 2.15 -29.23 -8.95
C ARG A 911 2.32 -28.17 -7.86
N PRO A 912 1.80 -26.93 -7.97
CA PRO A 912 1.91 -25.94 -6.91
C PRO A 912 1.16 -26.30 -5.62
N PHE A 913 0.19 -27.20 -5.71
CA PHE A 913 -0.71 -27.59 -4.62
C PHE A 913 -0.42 -29.01 -4.11
N GLU A 914 0.76 -29.56 -4.43
CA GLU A 914 1.24 -30.86 -3.96
C GLU A 914 2.30 -30.73 -2.84
N GLY A 915 2.52 -31.80 -2.08
CA GLY A 915 3.63 -31.90 -1.12
C GLY A 915 3.50 -31.01 0.12
N CYS A 916 4.63 -30.72 0.75
CA CYS A 916 4.67 -30.03 2.04
C CYS A 916 4.41 -28.52 1.97
N ASP A 917 4.67 -27.87 0.84
CA ASP A 917 4.39 -26.42 0.67
C ASP A 917 2.89 -26.15 0.61
N ALA A 918 2.10 -27.04 0.00
CA ALA A 918 0.64 -26.92 -0.02
C ALA A 918 0.00 -27.28 1.33
N ASN A 919 0.52 -28.28 2.03
CA ASN A 919 -0.10 -28.83 3.24
C ASN A 919 0.37 -28.17 4.55
N GLY A 920 1.49 -27.44 4.56
CA GLY A 920 2.05 -26.85 5.78
C GLY A 920 2.65 -27.89 6.73
N CYS A 921 3.56 -28.73 6.24
CA CYS A 921 4.21 -29.76 7.06
C CYS A 921 4.90 -29.19 8.31
N THR A 922 4.78 -29.90 9.44
CA THR A 922 5.42 -29.55 10.71
C THR A 922 6.80 -30.22 10.83
N ARG A 923 7.72 -29.63 11.60
CA ARG A 923 9.06 -30.21 11.83
C ARG A 923 9.05 -31.27 12.92
N LEU A 924 8.24 -31.06 13.95
CA LEU A 924 8.04 -31.98 15.06
C LEU A 924 6.65 -32.60 14.94
N THR A 925 6.57 -33.90 15.18
CA THR A 925 5.31 -34.62 15.36
C THR A 925 4.81 -34.43 16.78
N VAL A 926 3.48 -34.34 16.96
CA VAL A 926 2.85 -34.22 18.28
C VAL A 926 3.25 -35.44 19.14
N PRO A 927 3.58 -35.27 20.44
CA PRO A 927 3.97 -36.37 21.31
C PRO A 927 2.90 -37.47 21.43
N VAL A 928 3.31 -38.69 21.81
CA VAL A 928 2.41 -39.86 21.94
C VAL A 928 1.24 -39.61 22.91
N ASN A 929 1.43 -38.73 23.89
CA ASN A 929 0.37 -38.30 24.83
C ASN A 929 -0.73 -37.42 24.19
N GLY A 930 -0.60 -37.08 22.90
CA GLY A 930 -1.60 -36.34 22.11
C GLY A 930 -1.51 -34.82 22.21
N THR A 931 -0.68 -34.27 23.10
CA THR A 931 -0.55 -32.81 23.32
C THR A 931 0.90 -32.36 23.47
N PHE A 932 1.19 -31.11 23.08
CA PHE A 932 2.43 -30.39 23.38
C PHE A 932 2.18 -29.14 24.24
N GLY A 933 3.21 -28.68 24.96
CA GLY A 933 3.10 -27.55 25.90
C GLY A 933 2.59 -27.94 27.29
N PRO A 934 2.23 -26.98 28.15
CA PRO A 934 1.62 -27.24 29.46
C PRO A 934 0.35 -28.08 29.34
N ALA A 935 0.12 -28.95 30.32
CA ALA A 935 -1.05 -29.80 30.37
C ALA A 935 -2.32 -29.01 30.71
N VAL A 936 -3.47 -29.68 30.54
CA VAL A 936 -4.79 -29.17 30.91
C VAL A 936 -4.79 -28.71 32.38
N GLY A 937 -5.12 -27.45 32.63
CA GLY A 937 -5.06 -26.84 33.97
C GLY A 937 -3.68 -26.32 34.44
N GLU A 938 -2.61 -26.42 33.64
CA GLU A 938 -1.28 -25.86 33.98
C GLU A 938 -1.01 -24.47 33.37
N PHE A 939 -1.99 -23.89 32.68
CA PHE A 939 -1.90 -22.59 32.01
C PHE A 939 -2.98 -21.62 32.52
N HIS A 940 -2.57 -20.50 33.12
CA HIS A 940 -3.45 -19.49 33.73
C HIS A 940 -3.02 -18.06 33.38
#